data_AF-A0A8H7NYB3-F1
#
_entry.id   AF-A0A8H7NYB3-F1
#
_cell.length_a   1.000
_cell.length_b   1.000
_cell.length_c   1.000
_cell.angle_alpha   90.00
_cell.angle_beta   90.00
_cell.angle_gamma   90.00
#
_symmetry.space_group_name_H-M   'P 1'
#
loop_
_entity.id
_entity.type
_entity.pdbx_description
1 polymer ?
#
loop_
_entity_poly.entity_id
_entity_poly.type
_entity_poly.pdbx_seq_one_letter_code
_entity_poly.pdbx_strand_id
1 'polypeptide(L)'
;MCLPDTGVLMLHPELNQDHHVHFRASQRKFAATRDNTFSMVDHSVPYAFGRLNNDIIVLLASLGVTSEALLAKQESYHQWISAASSDWEVAFNFLCAVGQYDFAERLLLDGIEAQGVQTKIRACQMSELASFKKNEKFRSRMIILKSRLLFGVCDPYGVLREGEVHLWAVDHPKLAHLVDCVVFSSKGKRAAPSMSSGGDLDGDRFLVMWDPDLVPKKVAESYTYPAPKERVGTQVTRADLAKHFAAYNTMALAKITALHARWVRCSPKGAMGDECQELNALHSQAVDGAPIKIPERLLSPPDPDTPYIIDLLQESAKRFFDSFIPGRLQSAGLPPEAAEAVLSQFLSTEKSSLSEYETLTMATAFARRNGIAIRPYLCHIDFGALATSEKHAFSMQLGLTPENDPYIWNSLIRSEILRPRDLESRDLGGPLRLQRLYTSTVQGRAAFFEYLKEATQQYKRRLIIFKTEDRFSVGVFLRGDIPWDDEPEINDNVLVCPFMPKASEIMSTYWRGTKGYRLHCSENALQLYDKTRANTFIFMVRPPEKSGSDVVTSIALQKISARVQRQCGRVNRTPITSLEIHVVSNRDRVAHQAFDLRFEQFDKTPHPFSANSIDSYDWGDDTLGRQVFAPDAPKDEVARLLLAEPHATVRRYIELAIEHRAEGRVFLLFDILLHSENVPLDDIEACMQQHPPLAYSVLKHCLPAGPARLLDAMAPLAASIIRNFLLQHALCVCIVLSARDPAVDAPARDAYAREVFLPLGRCGQLRRLPCMALQKCGRVLWDVWKRERLPATPAGV
;
A
#
# COMPACT_ATOMS: atom_id res chain seq x y z
N MET A 1 -16.30 -27.36 -4.99
CA MET A 1 -15.99 -25.96 -4.67
C MET A 1 -16.39 -25.76 -3.22
N CYS A 2 -15.56 -25.12 -2.39
CA CYS A 2 -16.09 -24.47 -1.19
C CYS A 2 -16.87 -23.23 -1.68
N LEU A 3 -18.02 -22.95 -1.09
CA LEU A 3 -18.83 -21.77 -1.41
C LEU A 3 -19.21 -21.12 -0.06
N PRO A 4 -18.91 -19.82 0.15
CA PRO A 4 -19.03 -19.21 1.47
C PRO A 4 -20.46 -18.83 1.82
N ASP A 5 -20.74 -18.74 3.12
CA ASP A 5 -21.85 -17.95 3.65
C ASP A 5 -21.51 -16.46 3.45
N THR A 6 -22.48 -15.65 3.01
CA THR A 6 -22.24 -14.22 2.70
C THR A 6 -23.28 -13.31 3.36
N GLY A 7 -22.80 -12.20 3.93
CA GLY A 7 -23.65 -11.11 4.39
C GLY A 7 -22.93 -10.13 5.33
N VAL A 8 -23.63 -9.09 5.78
CA VAL A 8 -23.13 -8.19 6.83
C VAL A 8 -23.12 -8.92 8.18
N LEU A 9 -22.04 -8.72 8.94
CA LEU A 9 -21.96 -9.05 10.38
C LEU A 9 -21.94 -7.76 11.20
N MET A 10 -22.41 -7.83 12.43
CA MET A 10 -22.40 -6.74 13.40
C MET A 10 -22.02 -7.28 14.78
N LEU A 11 -21.53 -6.40 15.67
CA LEU A 11 -21.23 -6.77 17.05
C LEU A 11 -22.53 -7.06 17.81
N HIS A 12 -22.49 -8.03 18.73
CA HIS A 12 -23.61 -8.39 19.58
C HIS A 12 -23.10 -8.68 21.01
N PRO A 13 -23.22 -7.75 21.97
CA PRO A 13 -22.62 -7.87 23.31
C PRO A 13 -23.05 -9.10 24.11
N GLU A 14 -24.24 -9.65 23.85
CA GLU A 14 -24.78 -10.84 24.53
C GLU A 14 -24.38 -12.17 23.84
N LEU A 15 -23.43 -12.14 22.90
CA LEU A 15 -22.94 -13.35 22.24
C LEU A 15 -21.87 -14.04 23.13
N ASN A 16 -22.25 -15.19 23.72
CA ASN A 16 -21.41 -15.94 24.67
C ASN A 16 -20.03 -16.31 24.10
N GLN A 17 -19.03 -16.46 24.98
CA GLN A 17 -17.64 -16.76 24.61
C GLN A 17 -17.47 -18.03 23.75
N ASP A 18 -18.38 -19.01 23.89
CA ASP A 18 -18.41 -20.25 23.11
C ASP A 18 -18.87 -20.07 21.65
N HIS A 19 -19.41 -18.90 21.29
CA HIS A 19 -20.05 -18.63 20.00
C HIS A 19 -19.41 -17.42 19.31
N HIS A 20 -18.45 -17.63 18.41
CA HIS A 20 -17.72 -16.51 17.79
C HIS A 20 -18.52 -15.75 16.70
N VAL A 21 -19.40 -16.43 15.94
CA VAL A 21 -20.22 -15.84 14.86
C VAL A 21 -21.56 -16.60 14.75
N HIS A 22 -22.66 -15.91 14.39
CA HIS A 22 -23.97 -16.52 14.13
C HIS A 22 -24.48 -16.15 12.72
N PHE A 23 -24.59 -17.16 11.83
CA PHE A 23 -25.10 -17.00 10.46
C PHE A 23 -26.58 -17.39 10.32
N ARG A 24 -27.38 -16.50 9.74
CA ARG A 24 -28.81 -16.69 9.41
C ARG A 24 -28.99 -17.53 8.15
N ALA A 25 -30.17 -18.13 7.98
CA ALA A 25 -30.49 -18.96 6.81
C ALA A 25 -30.31 -18.22 5.46
N SER A 26 -30.60 -16.91 5.39
CA SER A 26 -30.44 -16.10 4.17
C SER A 26 -28.98 -15.81 3.79
N GLN A 27 -28.04 -15.95 4.73
CA GLN A 27 -26.61 -15.82 4.48
C GLN A 27 -26.00 -17.14 3.96
N ARG A 28 -26.66 -18.27 4.24
CA ARG A 28 -26.23 -19.63 3.84
C ARG A 28 -26.67 -19.93 2.41
N LYS A 29 -25.89 -19.46 1.44
CA LYS A 29 -26.21 -19.62 0.01
C LYS A 29 -26.13 -21.09 -0.47
N PHE A 30 -25.40 -21.97 0.25
CA PHE A 30 -25.22 -23.40 -0.08
C PHE A 30 -25.14 -24.28 1.18
N ALA A 31 -25.28 -25.60 1.02
CA ALA A 31 -25.03 -26.55 2.12
C ALA A 31 -23.52 -26.61 2.43
N ALA A 32 -23.14 -26.13 3.62
CA ALA A 32 -21.75 -25.83 3.97
C ALA A 32 -20.82 -27.06 3.97
N THR A 33 -19.62 -26.88 3.41
CA THR A 33 -18.47 -27.78 3.56
C THR A 33 -17.60 -27.38 4.75
N ARG A 34 -16.72 -28.29 5.23
CA ARG A 34 -15.83 -28.12 6.40
C ARG A 34 -14.71 -27.07 6.23
N ASP A 35 -15.07 -25.81 6.02
CA ASP A 35 -14.15 -24.67 5.85
C ASP A 35 -14.63 -23.49 6.69
N ASN A 36 -13.85 -23.12 7.71
CA ASN A 36 -14.21 -22.13 8.73
C ASN A 36 -13.56 -20.74 8.44
N THR A 37 -13.25 -20.46 7.18
CA THR A 37 -12.49 -19.27 6.78
C THR A 37 -13.37 -18.01 6.74
N PHE A 38 -13.22 -17.11 7.71
CA PHE A 38 -13.83 -15.78 7.65
C PHE A 38 -13.12 -14.87 6.63
N SER A 39 -13.87 -14.01 5.93
CA SER A 39 -13.34 -13.04 4.98
C SER A 39 -14.17 -11.76 4.96
N MET A 40 -13.53 -10.63 5.25
CA MET A 40 -14.16 -9.30 5.24
C MET A 40 -13.91 -8.61 3.90
N VAL A 41 -14.98 -8.15 3.25
CA VAL A 41 -14.91 -7.41 1.96
C VAL A 41 -14.80 -5.91 2.19
N ASP A 42 -15.51 -5.38 3.20
CA ASP A 42 -15.67 -3.96 3.48
C ASP A 42 -16.11 -3.76 4.96
N HIS A 43 -16.18 -2.52 5.45
CA HIS A 43 -16.56 -2.19 6.83
C HIS A 43 -17.25 -0.82 6.95
N SER A 44 -17.97 -0.58 8.04
CA SER A 44 -18.52 0.75 8.37
C SER A 44 -17.39 1.75 8.63
N VAL A 45 -17.60 3.00 8.19
CA VAL A 45 -16.62 4.09 8.28
C VAL A 45 -17.34 5.37 8.73
N PRO A 46 -16.84 6.07 9.77
CA PRO A 46 -17.45 7.31 10.24
C PRO A 46 -17.42 8.42 9.19
N TYR A 47 -18.38 9.34 9.29
CA TYR A 47 -18.52 10.52 8.42
C TYR A 47 -18.62 10.22 6.91
N ALA A 48 -19.02 9.01 6.52
CA ALA A 48 -19.29 8.66 5.12
C ALA A 48 -20.50 9.46 4.56
N PHE A 49 -20.27 10.66 4.03
CA PHE A 49 -21.32 11.55 3.55
C PHE A 49 -22.03 11.02 2.29
N GLY A 50 -23.36 11.17 2.27
CA GLY A 50 -24.17 10.91 1.10
C GLY A 50 -23.94 11.92 -0.02
N ARG A 51 -24.13 11.48 -1.27
CA ARG A 51 -23.99 12.31 -2.48
C ARG A 51 -25.21 12.15 -3.38
N LEU A 52 -25.78 13.27 -3.79
CA LEU A 52 -26.80 13.29 -4.84
C LEU A 52 -26.16 13.02 -6.21
N ASN A 53 -26.90 12.30 -7.06
CA ASN A 53 -26.61 12.07 -8.48
C ASN A 53 -27.87 12.39 -9.31
N ASN A 54 -27.76 12.37 -10.64
CA ASN A 54 -28.91 12.59 -11.55
C ASN A 54 -30.15 11.76 -11.15
N ASP A 55 -29.96 10.50 -10.76
CA ASP A 55 -31.04 9.53 -10.56
C ASP A 55 -31.81 9.79 -9.24
N ILE A 56 -31.09 10.09 -8.16
CA ILE A 56 -31.70 10.52 -6.89
C ILE A 56 -32.38 11.89 -7.07
N ILE A 57 -31.78 12.80 -7.84
CA ILE A 57 -32.36 14.12 -8.14
C ILE A 57 -33.70 13.98 -8.90
N VAL A 58 -33.80 13.04 -9.86
CA VAL A 58 -35.06 12.67 -10.52
C VAL A 58 -36.11 12.23 -9.51
N LEU A 59 -35.76 11.33 -8.59
CA LEU A 59 -36.68 10.81 -7.58
C LEU A 59 -37.17 11.93 -6.64
N LEU A 60 -36.26 12.74 -6.09
CA LEU A 60 -36.60 13.87 -5.21
C LEU A 60 -37.53 14.88 -5.91
N ALA A 61 -37.22 15.27 -7.14
CA ALA A 61 -38.07 16.16 -7.93
C ALA A 61 -39.46 15.56 -8.18
N SER A 62 -39.53 14.26 -8.54
CA SER A 62 -40.79 13.56 -8.79
C SER A 62 -41.66 13.42 -7.52
N LEU A 63 -41.03 13.35 -6.34
CA LEU A 63 -41.69 13.37 -5.03
C LEU A 63 -42.05 14.78 -4.54
N GLY A 64 -41.71 15.83 -5.30
CA GLY A 64 -42.12 17.22 -5.03
C GLY A 64 -41.12 18.07 -4.25
N VAL A 65 -39.83 17.69 -4.22
CA VAL A 65 -38.75 18.66 -3.92
C VAL A 65 -38.64 19.62 -5.11
N THR A 66 -38.59 20.92 -4.85
CA THR A 66 -38.69 21.92 -5.94
C THR A 66 -37.36 22.14 -6.66
N SER A 67 -37.44 22.62 -7.90
CA SER A 67 -36.28 22.95 -8.73
C SER A 67 -35.37 23.99 -8.06
N GLU A 68 -35.97 24.97 -7.38
CA GLU A 68 -35.30 26.07 -6.70
C GLU A 68 -34.51 25.56 -5.49
N ALA A 69 -35.08 24.63 -4.72
CA ALA A 69 -34.38 23.99 -3.60
C ALA A 69 -33.16 23.18 -4.08
N LEU A 70 -33.29 22.42 -5.18
CA LEU A 70 -32.19 21.66 -5.77
C LEU A 70 -31.08 22.56 -6.33
N LEU A 71 -31.45 23.68 -6.99
CA LEU A 71 -30.52 24.68 -7.49
C LEU A 71 -29.79 25.41 -6.36
N ALA A 72 -30.49 25.86 -5.32
CA ALA A 72 -29.91 26.54 -4.17
C ALA A 72 -28.93 25.65 -3.39
N LYS A 73 -29.22 24.34 -3.26
CA LYS A 73 -28.27 23.36 -2.68
C LYS A 73 -27.03 23.18 -3.55
N GLN A 74 -27.16 23.17 -4.87
CA GLN A 74 -26.01 23.09 -5.77
C GLN A 74 -25.16 24.37 -5.71
N GLU A 75 -25.79 25.54 -5.69
CA GLU A 75 -25.08 26.81 -5.54
C GLU A 75 -24.33 26.89 -4.20
N SER A 76 -24.98 26.50 -3.10
CA SER A 76 -24.34 26.38 -1.77
C SER A 76 -23.14 25.43 -1.80
N TYR A 77 -23.24 24.31 -2.54
CA TYR A 77 -22.15 23.35 -2.72
C TYR A 77 -20.98 23.91 -3.54
N HIS A 78 -21.26 24.65 -4.62
CA HIS A 78 -20.25 25.34 -5.41
C HIS A 78 -19.54 26.44 -4.58
N GLN A 79 -20.28 27.21 -3.78
CA GLN A 79 -19.72 28.21 -2.87
C GLN A 79 -18.83 27.57 -1.79
N TRP A 80 -19.26 26.44 -1.21
CA TRP A 80 -18.48 25.67 -0.22
C TRP A 80 -17.15 25.14 -0.79
N ILE A 81 -17.16 24.62 -2.03
CA ILE A 81 -15.94 24.22 -2.74
C ILE A 81 -15.00 25.42 -2.93
N SER A 82 -15.51 26.60 -3.30
CA SER A 82 -14.70 27.81 -3.51
C SER A 82 -14.11 28.38 -2.22
N ALA A 83 -14.90 28.52 -1.16
CA ALA A 83 -14.47 29.09 0.11
C ALA A 83 -13.40 28.23 0.81
N ALA A 84 -13.32 26.93 0.50
CA ALA A 84 -12.28 26.03 1.02
C ALA A 84 -10.82 26.45 0.69
N SER A 85 -10.59 27.38 -0.25
CA SER A 85 -9.25 27.96 -0.49
C SER A 85 -8.88 29.14 0.42
N SER A 86 -9.86 29.77 1.08
CA SER A 86 -9.70 31.06 1.77
C SER A 86 -10.20 31.05 3.22
N ASP A 87 -11.00 30.07 3.61
CA ASP A 87 -11.57 29.92 4.95
C ASP A 87 -11.12 28.57 5.53
N TRP A 88 -10.51 28.60 6.72
CA TRP A 88 -9.92 27.42 7.35
C TRP A 88 -10.96 26.45 7.94
N GLU A 89 -12.11 26.95 8.41
CA GLU A 89 -13.20 26.10 8.91
C GLU A 89 -13.87 25.36 7.74
N VAL A 90 -14.06 26.07 6.62
CA VAL A 90 -14.56 25.48 5.38
C VAL A 90 -13.55 24.49 4.80
N ALA A 91 -12.27 24.83 4.77
CA ALA A 91 -11.19 23.95 4.30
C ALA A 91 -11.11 22.66 5.14
N PHE A 92 -11.20 22.76 6.46
CA PHE A 92 -11.18 21.62 7.38
C PHE A 92 -12.38 20.69 7.13
N ASN A 93 -13.59 21.26 7.07
CA ASN A 93 -14.81 20.49 6.76
C ASN A 93 -14.74 19.85 5.36
N PHE A 94 -14.18 20.54 4.36
CA PHE A 94 -13.99 20.02 3.01
C PHE A 94 -13.02 18.83 2.98
N LEU A 95 -11.82 18.98 3.57
CA LEU A 95 -10.81 17.92 3.63
C LEU A 95 -11.32 16.67 4.37
N CYS A 96 -12.03 16.85 5.48
CA CYS A 96 -12.68 15.75 6.20
C CYS A 96 -13.77 15.07 5.34
N ALA A 97 -14.62 15.83 4.64
CA ALA A 97 -15.69 15.28 3.80
C ALA A 97 -15.21 14.58 2.51
N VAL A 98 -13.96 14.83 2.07
CA VAL A 98 -13.29 14.03 1.03
C VAL A 98 -12.34 12.96 1.60
N GLY A 99 -12.32 12.75 2.91
CA GLY A 99 -11.55 11.69 3.58
C GLY A 99 -10.04 11.91 3.54
N GLN A 100 -9.56 13.15 3.72
CA GLN A 100 -8.15 13.52 3.74
C GLN A 100 -7.73 14.04 5.13
N TYR A 101 -7.97 13.22 6.15
CA TYR A 101 -7.81 13.57 7.56
C TYR A 101 -6.39 14.04 7.91
N ASP A 102 -5.35 13.37 7.42
CA ASP A 102 -3.93 13.75 7.65
C ASP A 102 -3.63 15.20 7.21
N PHE A 103 -4.32 15.68 6.17
CA PHE A 103 -4.19 17.05 5.67
C PHE A 103 -5.14 18.03 6.35
N ALA A 104 -6.24 17.56 6.95
CA ALA A 104 -7.12 18.36 7.81
C ALA A 104 -6.45 18.63 9.16
N GLU A 105 -5.75 17.66 9.74
CA GLU A 105 -4.85 17.85 10.90
C GLU A 105 -3.74 18.84 10.54
N ARG A 106 -3.06 18.62 9.41
CA ARG A 106 -1.98 19.52 8.96
C ARG A 106 -2.43 20.95 8.66
N LEU A 107 -3.68 21.16 8.24
CA LEU A 107 -4.29 22.49 8.13
C LEU A 107 -4.40 23.22 9.48
N LEU A 108 -4.65 22.49 10.58
CA LEU A 108 -4.68 23.07 11.93
C LEU A 108 -3.28 23.37 12.47
N LEU A 109 -2.27 22.59 12.08
CA LEU A 109 -0.88 22.73 12.53
C LEU A 109 -0.08 23.78 11.73
N ASP A 110 -0.11 23.69 10.40
CA ASP A 110 0.67 24.56 9.50
C ASP A 110 -0.11 25.82 9.08
N GLY A 111 -1.45 25.82 9.23
CA GLY A 111 -2.35 26.91 8.82
C GLY A 111 -2.79 26.87 7.34
N ILE A 112 -3.84 27.63 6.99
CA ILE A 112 -4.41 27.64 5.63
C ILE A 112 -3.48 28.25 4.57
N GLU A 113 -2.56 29.13 4.95
CA GLU A 113 -1.56 29.71 4.02
C GLU A 113 -0.39 28.76 3.71
N ALA A 114 -0.28 27.62 4.40
CA ALA A 114 0.81 26.68 4.18
C ALA A 114 0.74 26.09 2.77
N GLN A 115 1.80 26.24 1.99
CA GLN A 115 1.81 25.90 0.56
C GLN A 115 1.48 24.43 0.28
N GLY A 116 1.85 23.50 1.17
CA GLY A 116 1.46 22.09 1.07
C GLY A 116 -0.04 21.86 1.29
N VAL A 117 -0.64 22.60 2.23
CA VAL A 117 -2.08 22.55 2.54
C VAL A 117 -2.89 23.17 1.39
N GLN A 118 -2.52 24.36 0.91
CA GLN A 118 -3.11 24.99 -0.29
C GLN A 118 -3.05 24.09 -1.53
N THR A 119 -1.88 23.47 -1.78
CA THR A 119 -1.70 22.56 -2.92
C THR A 119 -2.63 21.34 -2.80
N LYS A 120 -2.79 20.80 -1.59
CA LYS A 120 -3.72 19.68 -1.33
C LYS A 120 -5.18 20.09 -1.51
N ILE A 121 -5.60 21.21 -0.92
CA ILE A 121 -6.96 21.75 -1.05
C ILE A 121 -7.32 21.90 -2.53
N ARG A 122 -6.45 22.53 -3.33
CA ARG A 122 -6.64 22.67 -4.78
C ARG A 122 -6.69 21.33 -5.51
N ALA A 123 -5.85 20.36 -5.15
CA ALA A 123 -5.93 19.02 -5.73
C ALA A 123 -7.27 18.33 -5.42
N CYS A 124 -7.79 18.48 -4.20
CA CYS A 124 -9.09 17.94 -3.79
C CYS A 124 -10.27 18.65 -4.50
N GLN A 125 -10.25 19.98 -4.59
CA GLN A 125 -11.23 20.76 -5.36
C GLN A 125 -11.26 20.32 -6.82
N MET A 126 -10.10 20.26 -7.48
CA MET A 126 -9.98 19.82 -8.87
C MET A 126 -10.41 18.36 -9.08
N SER A 127 -10.24 17.49 -8.08
CA SER A 127 -10.71 16.10 -8.12
C SER A 127 -12.24 15.99 -8.08
N GLU A 128 -12.90 16.73 -7.18
CA GLU A 128 -14.37 16.73 -7.09
C GLU A 128 -14.99 17.42 -8.32
N LEU A 129 -14.41 18.52 -8.83
CA LEU A 129 -14.80 19.13 -10.12
C LEU A 129 -14.63 18.19 -11.31
N ALA A 130 -13.51 17.47 -11.41
CA ALA A 130 -13.32 16.45 -12.45
C ALA A 130 -14.40 15.36 -12.37
N SER A 131 -14.89 15.05 -11.17
CA SER A 131 -15.98 14.10 -10.96
C SER A 131 -17.34 14.58 -11.53
N PHE A 132 -17.52 15.87 -11.80
CA PHE A 132 -18.73 16.40 -12.46
C PHE A 132 -18.81 16.01 -13.95
N LYS A 133 -17.70 15.55 -14.56
CA LYS A 133 -17.62 15.14 -15.96
C LYS A 133 -17.43 13.62 -16.08
N LYS A 134 -18.22 12.95 -16.92
CA LYS A 134 -18.04 11.51 -17.26
C LYS A 134 -18.34 11.29 -18.73
N ASN A 135 -17.43 10.65 -19.45
CA ASN A 135 -17.50 10.42 -20.91
C ASN A 135 -17.86 11.72 -21.65
N GLU A 136 -17.10 12.76 -21.35
CA GLU A 136 -17.24 14.16 -21.78
C GLU A 136 -18.52 14.91 -21.39
N LYS A 137 -19.58 14.22 -20.95
CA LYS A 137 -20.83 14.85 -20.49
C LYS A 137 -20.73 15.31 -19.04
N PHE A 138 -21.35 16.43 -18.73
CA PHE A 138 -21.56 16.87 -17.35
C PHE A 138 -22.66 16.02 -16.68
N ARG A 139 -22.61 15.93 -15.35
CA ARG A 139 -23.61 15.29 -14.50
C ARG A 139 -23.76 16.06 -13.19
N SER A 140 -24.96 16.08 -12.64
CA SER A 140 -25.22 16.66 -11.32
C SER A 140 -24.64 15.74 -10.25
N ARG A 141 -23.73 16.26 -9.44
CA ARG A 141 -23.11 15.54 -8.32
C ARG A 141 -22.76 16.51 -7.20
N MET A 142 -23.29 16.27 -6.00
CA MET A 142 -23.02 17.10 -4.81
C MET A 142 -23.07 16.30 -3.51
N ILE A 143 -22.20 16.64 -2.56
CA ILE A 143 -22.21 16.09 -1.19
C ILE A 143 -23.27 16.83 -0.39
N ILE A 144 -24.09 16.10 0.37
CA ILE A 144 -25.04 16.70 1.32
C ILE A 144 -24.57 16.41 2.75
N LEU A 145 -24.13 17.46 3.45
CA LEU A 145 -23.55 17.33 4.79
C LEU A 145 -24.55 16.74 5.83
N LYS A 146 -25.84 17.06 5.67
CA LYS A 146 -26.98 16.48 6.40
C LYS A 146 -27.43 15.12 5.82
N SER A 147 -26.47 14.28 5.45
CA SER A 147 -26.71 12.91 4.98
C SER A 147 -25.53 11.97 5.25
N ARG A 148 -25.77 10.65 5.24
CA ARG A 148 -24.74 9.59 5.29
C ARG A 148 -25.07 8.47 4.32
N LEU A 149 -24.05 7.69 3.95
CA LEU A 149 -24.15 6.45 3.20
C LEU A 149 -23.68 5.30 4.10
N LEU A 150 -24.63 4.61 4.75
CA LEU A 150 -24.38 3.68 5.86
C LEU A 150 -24.71 2.25 5.47
N PHE A 151 -23.97 1.26 6.00
CA PHE A 151 -24.36 -0.14 5.86
C PHE A 151 -25.66 -0.42 6.61
N GLY A 152 -26.55 -1.20 6.00
CA GLY A 152 -27.75 -1.70 6.67
C GLY A 152 -27.43 -2.83 7.64
N VAL A 153 -28.00 -2.77 8.84
CA VAL A 153 -28.14 -3.92 9.76
C VAL A 153 -29.59 -4.01 10.22
N CYS A 154 -29.99 -5.14 10.82
CA CYS A 154 -31.31 -5.25 11.47
C CYS A 154 -31.18 -5.17 12.99
N ASP A 155 -32.22 -4.67 13.64
CA ASP A 155 -32.37 -4.67 15.10
C ASP A 155 -32.29 -6.11 15.67
N PRO A 156 -31.24 -6.45 16.47
CA PRO A 156 -31.11 -7.77 17.06
C PRO A 156 -32.05 -8.01 18.26
N TYR A 157 -32.47 -6.95 18.96
CA TYR A 157 -33.29 -7.06 20.17
C TYR A 157 -34.79 -6.95 19.89
N GLY A 158 -35.18 -6.51 18.69
CA GLY A 158 -36.57 -6.27 18.33
C GLY A 158 -37.20 -5.19 19.20
N VAL A 159 -36.47 -4.09 19.47
CA VAL A 159 -36.95 -2.93 20.23
C VAL A 159 -37.71 -1.95 19.32
N LEU A 160 -37.23 -1.69 18.11
CA LEU A 160 -37.82 -0.75 17.14
C LEU A 160 -39.20 -1.20 16.64
N ARG A 161 -40.09 -0.25 16.32
CA ARG A 161 -41.41 -0.52 15.71
C ARG A 161 -41.35 -0.54 14.18
N GLU A 162 -42.44 -0.92 13.52
CA GLU A 162 -42.53 -0.81 12.06
C GLU A 162 -42.39 0.66 11.61
N GLY A 163 -41.49 0.94 10.66
CA GLY A 163 -41.16 2.29 10.21
C GLY A 163 -40.11 3.04 11.05
N GLU A 164 -39.73 2.54 12.23
CA GLU A 164 -38.63 3.12 13.02
C GLU A 164 -37.26 2.57 12.55
N VAL A 165 -36.23 3.42 12.57
CA VAL A 165 -34.83 3.07 12.33
C VAL A 165 -33.95 3.69 13.43
N HIS A 166 -32.96 2.95 13.93
CA HIS A 166 -31.97 3.52 14.86
C HIS A 166 -30.74 4.01 14.09
N LEU A 167 -30.37 5.23 14.48
CA LEU A 167 -29.33 6.14 14.00
C LEU A 167 -29.05 7.07 15.20
N TRP A 168 -28.02 7.92 15.12
CA TRP A 168 -27.85 9.06 16.05
C TRP A 168 -29.07 10.00 16.17
N ALA A 169 -30.06 9.90 15.28
CA ALA A 169 -31.31 10.66 15.32
C ALA A 169 -32.41 10.04 16.21
N VAL A 170 -32.31 8.76 16.59
CA VAL A 170 -33.28 8.05 17.43
C VAL A 170 -32.52 7.13 18.39
N ASP A 171 -31.96 7.70 19.45
CA ASP A 171 -31.18 6.91 20.42
C ASP A 171 -32.07 5.90 21.18
N HIS A 172 -31.55 4.70 21.37
CA HIS A 172 -32.15 3.66 22.19
C HIS A 172 -31.02 2.91 22.90
N PRO A 173 -30.90 2.97 24.25
CA PRO A 173 -29.68 2.54 24.96
C PRO A 173 -29.16 1.13 24.66
N LYS A 174 -30.05 0.17 24.34
CA LYS A 174 -29.62 -1.19 23.94
C LYS A 174 -28.87 -1.25 22.60
N LEU A 175 -29.08 -0.29 21.71
CA LEU A 175 -28.49 -0.25 20.37
C LEU A 175 -27.26 0.66 20.28
N ALA A 176 -26.93 1.44 21.32
CA ALA A 176 -25.89 2.47 21.31
C ALA A 176 -24.44 1.96 21.02
N HIS A 177 -24.22 0.65 20.97
CA HIS A 177 -22.96 0.04 20.53
C HIS A 177 -22.87 -0.17 19.00
N LEU A 178 -23.96 0.03 18.27
CA LEU A 178 -24.04 -0.06 16.80
C LEU A 178 -23.83 1.32 16.19
N VAL A 179 -22.58 1.65 15.90
CA VAL A 179 -22.16 2.93 15.30
C VAL A 179 -21.90 2.80 13.79
N ASP A 180 -22.00 3.92 13.07
CA ASP A 180 -21.72 4.05 11.62
C ASP A 180 -22.47 3.07 10.70
N CYS A 181 -23.62 2.60 11.15
CA CYS A 181 -24.59 1.80 10.39
C CYS A 181 -26.01 2.38 10.54
N VAL A 182 -26.96 1.87 9.75
CA VAL A 182 -28.40 2.13 9.94
C VAL A 182 -29.07 0.85 10.39
N VAL A 183 -29.72 0.89 11.55
CA VAL A 183 -30.40 -0.27 12.15
C VAL A 183 -31.88 -0.23 11.76
N PHE A 184 -32.29 -1.16 10.90
CA PHE A 184 -33.69 -1.31 10.51
C PHE A 184 -34.46 -2.19 11.50
N SER A 185 -35.69 -1.79 11.79
CA SER A 185 -36.62 -2.61 12.57
C SER A 185 -36.84 -4.00 11.97
N SER A 186 -36.86 -5.00 12.83
CA SER A 186 -37.25 -6.38 12.50
C SER A 186 -38.77 -6.61 12.55
N LYS A 187 -39.57 -5.57 12.83
CA LYS A 187 -41.04 -5.62 12.88
C LYS A 187 -41.66 -4.97 11.64
N GLY A 188 -42.64 -5.64 11.04
CA GLY A 188 -43.51 -5.07 10.01
C GLY A 188 -44.02 -6.09 8.99
N LYS A 189 -44.80 -5.63 8.01
CA LYS A 189 -45.31 -6.47 6.90
C LYS A 189 -44.29 -6.68 5.79
N ARG A 190 -43.36 -5.74 5.60
CA ARG A 190 -42.28 -5.79 4.59
C ARG A 190 -41.02 -5.15 5.18
N ALA A 191 -39.87 -5.80 5.02
CA ALA A 191 -38.60 -5.26 5.49
C ALA A 191 -38.22 -3.97 4.73
N ALA A 192 -37.88 -2.91 5.47
CA ALA A 192 -37.54 -1.59 4.92
C ALA A 192 -36.41 -1.58 3.87
N PRO A 193 -35.34 -2.40 3.98
CA PRO A 193 -34.38 -2.60 2.90
C PRO A 193 -35.04 -2.97 1.56
N SER A 194 -35.96 -3.94 1.56
CA SER A 194 -36.60 -4.40 0.32
C SER A 194 -37.57 -3.39 -0.29
N MET A 195 -37.97 -2.37 0.46
CA MET A 195 -38.72 -1.21 -0.07
C MET A 195 -37.80 -0.23 -0.83
N SER A 196 -36.49 -0.26 -0.56
CA SER A 196 -35.47 0.56 -1.21
C SER A 196 -34.88 -0.17 -2.42
N SER A 197 -35.57 -0.08 -3.57
CA SER A 197 -35.15 -0.71 -4.84
C SER A 197 -34.97 -2.25 -4.79
N GLY A 198 -35.53 -2.93 -3.78
CA GLY A 198 -35.41 -4.38 -3.61
C GLY A 198 -34.19 -4.85 -2.81
N GLY A 199 -33.40 -3.94 -2.21
CA GLY A 199 -32.19 -4.27 -1.46
C GLY A 199 -32.39 -5.09 -0.19
N ASP A 200 -31.30 -5.60 0.39
CA ASP A 200 -31.32 -6.43 1.60
C ASP A 200 -30.29 -5.98 2.67
N LEU A 201 -29.64 -6.92 3.36
CA LEU A 201 -28.67 -6.69 4.44
C LEU A 201 -27.43 -7.59 4.28
N ASP A 202 -27.11 -8.01 3.05
CA ASP A 202 -25.95 -8.86 2.75
C ASP A 202 -24.71 -8.06 2.29
N GLY A 203 -24.90 -6.85 1.74
CA GLY A 203 -23.85 -5.86 1.54
C GLY A 203 -24.31 -4.41 1.30
N ASP A 204 -25.62 -4.15 1.32
CA ASP A 204 -26.19 -2.87 0.86
C ASP A 204 -25.86 -1.67 1.74
N ARG A 205 -25.67 -0.52 1.08
CA ARG A 205 -25.44 0.79 1.69
C ARG A 205 -26.60 1.74 1.38
N PHE A 206 -27.20 2.29 2.42
CA PHE A 206 -28.39 3.13 2.36
C PHE A 206 -28.04 4.61 2.47
N LEU A 207 -28.60 5.42 1.58
CA LEU A 207 -28.53 6.88 1.66
C LEU A 207 -29.55 7.40 2.68
N VAL A 208 -29.05 7.78 3.86
CA VAL A 208 -29.84 8.40 4.92
C VAL A 208 -29.69 9.92 4.80
N MET A 209 -30.78 10.65 4.62
CA MET A 209 -30.77 12.11 4.45
C MET A 209 -31.82 12.78 5.35
N TRP A 210 -31.42 13.85 6.03
CA TRP A 210 -32.24 14.60 6.99
C TRP A 210 -32.16 16.12 6.75
N ASP A 211 -31.81 16.53 5.53
CA ASP A 211 -31.86 17.94 5.12
C ASP A 211 -33.32 18.35 4.85
N PRO A 212 -33.92 19.27 5.62
CA PRO A 212 -35.36 19.57 5.54
C PRO A 212 -35.79 20.14 4.19
N ASP A 213 -34.86 20.69 3.40
CA ASP A 213 -35.15 21.22 2.06
C ASP A 213 -35.16 20.13 0.98
N LEU A 214 -34.64 18.93 1.29
CA LEU A 214 -34.50 17.79 0.38
C LEU A 214 -35.30 16.55 0.80
N VAL A 215 -35.78 16.48 2.05
CA VAL A 215 -36.72 15.44 2.49
C VAL A 215 -38.07 15.66 1.79
N PRO A 216 -38.56 14.72 0.95
CA PRO A 216 -39.81 14.93 0.21
C PRO A 216 -41.04 14.93 1.12
N LYS A 217 -41.99 15.83 0.85
CA LYS A 217 -43.27 15.92 1.56
C LYS A 217 -44.28 14.83 1.15
N LYS A 218 -43.98 14.06 0.10
CA LYS A 218 -44.79 12.92 -0.37
C LYS A 218 -44.02 11.63 -0.16
N VAL A 219 -44.61 10.70 0.57
CA VAL A 219 -44.17 9.30 0.60
C VAL A 219 -44.84 8.58 -0.57
N ALA A 220 -44.05 7.91 -1.41
CA ALA A 220 -44.58 7.01 -2.43
C ALA A 220 -44.65 5.57 -1.90
N GLU A 221 -45.62 4.79 -2.36
CA GLU A 221 -45.71 3.36 -2.03
C GLU A 221 -44.57 2.58 -2.71
N SER A 222 -43.93 1.67 -1.98
CA SER A 222 -42.83 0.87 -2.51
C SER A 222 -43.35 -0.17 -3.51
N TYR A 223 -42.91 -0.11 -4.76
CA TYR A 223 -43.23 -1.13 -5.76
C TYR A 223 -42.84 -2.53 -5.23
N THR A 224 -43.66 -3.54 -5.51
CA THR A 224 -43.38 -4.92 -5.11
C THR A 224 -42.74 -5.64 -6.29
N TYR A 225 -41.56 -6.21 -6.08
CA TYR A 225 -40.84 -6.99 -7.08
C TYR A 225 -41.15 -8.48 -6.87
N PRO A 226 -42.14 -9.07 -7.59
CA PRO A 226 -42.38 -10.50 -7.52
C PRO A 226 -41.24 -11.25 -8.20
N ALA A 227 -40.49 -12.04 -7.44
CA ALA A 227 -39.42 -12.86 -7.98
C ALA A 227 -39.93 -13.75 -9.14
N PRO A 228 -39.15 -13.90 -10.23
CA PRO A 228 -39.50 -14.83 -11.31
C PRO A 228 -39.70 -16.25 -10.78
N LYS A 229 -40.59 -17.03 -11.42
CA LYS A 229 -40.76 -18.45 -11.09
C LYS A 229 -39.53 -19.24 -11.52
N GLU A 230 -38.60 -19.45 -10.59
CA GLU A 230 -37.40 -20.25 -10.81
C GLU A 230 -37.74 -21.66 -11.30
N ARG A 231 -36.96 -22.15 -12.27
CA ARG A 231 -37.05 -23.54 -12.72
C ARG A 231 -36.07 -24.39 -11.92
N VAL A 232 -36.54 -24.95 -10.81
CA VAL A 232 -35.78 -25.85 -9.94
C VAL A 232 -35.53 -27.19 -10.65
N GLY A 233 -34.56 -27.21 -11.57
CA GLY A 233 -34.07 -28.43 -12.22
C GLY A 233 -32.98 -29.10 -11.38
N THR A 234 -33.19 -30.35 -10.99
CA THR A 234 -32.24 -31.11 -10.15
C THR A 234 -30.97 -31.56 -10.89
N GLN A 235 -30.90 -31.37 -12.20
CA GLN A 235 -29.67 -31.51 -12.99
C GLN A 235 -29.51 -30.30 -13.91
N VAL A 236 -28.38 -29.61 -13.79
CA VAL A 236 -28.00 -28.46 -14.63
C VAL A 236 -26.97 -28.92 -15.65
N THR A 237 -27.28 -28.84 -16.94
CA THR A 237 -26.33 -29.18 -18.00
C THR A 237 -25.47 -27.99 -18.42
N ARG A 238 -24.37 -28.25 -19.14
CA ARG A 238 -23.57 -27.19 -19.77
C ARG A 238 -24.37 -26.40 -20.82
N ALA A 239 -25.42 -27.00 -21.41
CA ALA A 239 -26.32 -26.32 -22.34
C ALA A 239 -27.26 -25.36 -21.59
N ASP A 240 -27.73 -25.71 -20.39
CA ASP A 240 -28.54 -24.81 -19.55
C ASP A 240 -27.72 -23.61 -19.08
N LEU A 241 -26.47 -23.83 -18.66
CA LEU A 241 -25.54 -22.75 -18.30
C LEU A 241 -25.27 -21.82 -19.50
N ALA A 242 -25.01 -22.38 -20.68
CA ALA A 242 -24.82 -21.59 -21.91
C ALA A 242 -26.09 -20.82 -22.30
N LYS A 243 -27.27 -21.41 -22.12
CA LYS A 243 -28.57 -20.78 -22.41
C LYS A 243 -28.92 -19.68 -21.40
N HIS A 244 -28.59 -19.86 -20.13
CA HIS A 244 -28.72 -18.83 -19.09
C HIS A 244 -27.80 -17.64 -19.39
N PHE A 245 -26.52 -17.89 -19.69
CA PHE A 245 -25.57 -16.83 -20.08
C PHE A 245 -26.01 -16.10 -21.37
N ALA A 246 -26.49 -16.84 -22.37
CA ALA A 246 -27.00 -16.26 -23.62
C ALA A 246 -28.35 -15.50 -23.46
N ALA A 247 -29.10 -15.74 -22.39
CA ALA A 247 -30.31 -14.98 -22.06
C ALA A 247 -30.02 -13.63 -21.38
N TYR A 248 -28.79 -13.42 -20.89
CA TYR A 248 -28.41 -12.26 -20.08
C TYR A 248 -28.22 -10.98 -20.92
N ASN A 249 -29.34 -10.41 -21.40
CA ASN A 249 -29.37 -9.36 -22.40
C ASN A 249 -29.13 -7.94 -21.82
N THR A 250 -27.87 -7.59 -21.61
CA THR A 250 -27.44 -6.25 -21.16
C THR A 250 -27.83 -5.11 -22.11
N MET A 251 -28.05 -5.39 -23.41
CA MET A 251 -28.50 -4.37 -24.38
C MET A 251 -29.96 -3.95 -24.13
N ALA A 252 -30.82 -4.87 -23.68
CA ALA A 252 -32.20 -4.55 -23.31
C ALA A 252 -32.25 -3.60 -22.10
N LEU A 253 -31.48 -3.90 -21.05
CA LEU A 253 -31.37 -3.07 -19.85
C LEU A 253 -30.94 -1.64 -20.19
N ALA A 254 -29.84 -1.48 -20.94
CA ALA A 254 -29.34 -0.18 -21.37
C ALA A 254 -30.36 0.63 -22.20
N LYS A 255 -31.16 -0.06 -23.04
CA LYS A 255 -32.24 0.58 -23.82
C LYS A 255 -33.40 1.02 -22.92
N ILE A 256 -33.78 0.24 -21.90
CA ILE A 256 -34.81 0.61 -20.92
C ILE A 256 -34.37 1.86 -20.15
N THR A 257 -33.14 1.90 -19.61
CA THR A 257 -32.61 3.06 -18.89
C THR A 257 -32.58 4.32 -19.76
N ALA A 258 -32.18 4.19 -21.03
CA ALA A 258 -32.14 5.31 -21.98
C ALA A 258 -33.54 5.85 -22.35
N LEU A 259 -34.55 4.97 -22.48
CA LEU A 259 -35.93 5.37 -22.71
C LEU A 259 -36.54 6.03 -21.46
N HIS A 260 -36.32 5.46 -20.27
CA HIS A 260 -36.78 6.04 -19.01
C HIS A 260 -36.21 7.46 -18.81
N ALA A 261 -34.92 7.65 -19.07
CA ALA A 261 -34.26 8.96 -19.00
C ALA A 261 -34.79 10.01 -20.03
N ARG A 262 -35.51 9.59 -21.08
CA ARG A 262 -36.29 10.49 -21.95
C ARG A 262 -37.70 10.71 -21.38
N TRP A 263 -38.46 9.66 -21.11
CA TRP A 263 -39.85 9.76 -20.61
C TRP A 263 -39.99 10.61 -19.32
N VAL A 264 -39.03 10.50 -18.39
CA VAL A 264 -38.96 11.32 -17.16
C VAL A 264 -38.96 12.83 -17.45
N ARG A 265 -38.37 13.26 -18.57
CA ARG A 265 -38.28 14.69 -18.95
C ARG A 265 -39.59 15.22 -19.54
N CYS A 266 -40.41 14.34 -20.07
CA CYS A 266 -41.63 14.69 -20.81
C CYS A 266 -42.90 14.57 -19.93
N SER A 267 -42.84 13.80 -18.83
CA SER A 267 -43.96 13.69 -17.90
C SER A 267 -43.92 14.79 -16.83
N PRO A 268 -45.01 15.55 -16.61
CA PRO A 268 -45.10 16.48 -15.47
C PRO A 268 -45.14 15.77 -14.11
N LYS A 269 -45.31 14.44 -14.09
CA LYS A 269 -45.14 13.58 -12.90
C LYS A 269 -43.68 13.11 -12.70
N GLY A 270 -42.76 13.45 -13.61
CA GLY A 270 -41.39 12.91 -13.62
C GLY A 270 -41.37 11.38 -13.70
N ALA A 271 -40.60 10.74 -12.82
CA ALA A 271 -40.56 9.27 -12.71
C ALA A 271 -41.86 8.64 -12.21
N MET A 272 -42.80 9.42 -11.67
CA MET A 272 -44.15 8.96 -11.32
C MET A 272 -45.11 8.98 -12.52
N GLY A 273 -44.61 9.22 -13.74
CA GLY A 273 -45.33 8.99 -15.00
C GLY A 273 -45.60 7.51 -15.25
N ASP A 274 -46.74 7.19 -15.86
CA ASP A 274 -47.23 5.81 -15.95
C ASP A 274 -46.33 4.98 -16.89
N GLU A 275 -45.79 5.61 -17.94
CA GLU A 275 -44.74 5.07 -18.83
C GLU A 275 -43.41 4.82 -18.11
N CYS A 276 -43.07 5.68 -17.14
CA CYS A 276 -41.83 5.55 -16.36
C CYS A 276 -41.94 4.38 -15.37
N GLN A 277 -43.10 4.23 -14.72
CA GLN A 277 -43.37 3.11 -13.82
C GLN A 277 -43.37 1.76 -14.56
N GLU A 278 -43.91 1.71 -15.78
CA GLU A 278 -43.83 0.52 -16.62
C GLU A 278 -42.39 0.20 -17.06
N LEU A 279 -41.62 1.22 -17.48
CA LEU A 279 -40.19 1.03 -17.79
C LEU A 279 -39.38 0.60 -16.56
N ASN A 280 -39.73 1.05 -15.36
CA ASN A 280 -39.11 0.63 -14.10
C ASN A 280 -39.44 -0.85 -13.77
N ALA A 281 -40.71 -1.26 -13.94
CA ALA A 281 -41.11 -2.66 -13.77
C ALA A 281 -40.41 -3.60 -14.77
N LEU A 282 -40.19 -3.14 -16.01
CA LEU A 282 -39.37 -3.85 -17.00
C LEU A 282 -37.88 -3.84 -16.61
N HIS A 283 -37.35 -2.73 -16.08
CA HIS A 283 -35.95 -2.65 -15.66
C HIS A 283 -35.61 -3.71 -14.60
N SER A 284 -36.43 -3.85 -13.56
CA SER A 284 -36.20 -4.87 -12.52
C SER A 284 -36.31 -6.30 -13.05
N GLN A 285 -37.31 -6.59 -13.89
CA GLN A 285 -37.42 -7.90 -14.54
C GLN A 285 -36.17 -8.24 -15.40
N ALA A 286 -35.51 -7.25 -16.01
CA ALA A 286 -34.28 -7.45 -16.77
C ALA A 286 -33.04 -7.67 -15.89
N VAL A 287 -33.01 -7.09 -14.68
CA VAL A 287 -31.97 -7.38 -13.67
C VAL A 287 -32.06 -8.83 -13.21
N ASP A 288 -33.27 -9.35 -12.99
CA ASP A 288 -33.54 -10.75 -12.66
C ASP A 288 -33.34 -11.72 -13.85
N GLY A 289 -32.82 -11.24 -14.98
CA GLY A 289 -32.52 -12.06 -16.17
C GLY A 289 -33.72 -12.53 -16.98
N ALA A 290 -34.91 -11.95 -16.77
CA ALA A 290 -36.09 -12.28 -17.57
C ALA A 290 -35.98 -11.76 -19.02
N PRO A 291 -36.47 -12.51 -20.03
CA PRO A 291 -36.44 -12.07 -21.43
C PRO A 291 -37.54 -11.02 -21.69
N ILE A 292 -37.16 -9.79 -22.03
CA ILE A 292 -38.10 -8.66 -22.18
C ILE A 292 -38.29 -8.22 -23.64
N LYS A 293 -39.55 -8.00 -24.03
CA LYS A 293 -39.94 -7.15 -25.16
C LYS A 293 -40.49 -5.82 -24.63
N ILE A 294 -39.84 -4.71 -24.96
CA ILE A 294 -40.35 -3.36 -24.62
C ILE A 294 -41.59 -3.07 -25.51
N PRO A 295 -42.73 -2.64 -24.94
CA PRO A 295 -43.90 -2.18 -25.69
C PRO A 295 -43.57 -1.07 -26.70
N GLU A 296 -44.15 -1.15 -27.90
CA GLU A 296 -43.79 -0.25 -29.01
C GLU A 296 -44.11 1.23 -28.72
N ARG A 297 -45.19 1.51 -27.98
CA ARG A 297 -45.51 2.89 -27.53
C ARG A 297 -44.44 3.53 -26.65
N LEU A 298 -43.62 2.75 -25.94
CA LEU A 298 -42.55 3.26 -25.08
C LEU A 298 -41.24 3.54 -25.84
N LEU A 299 -41.12 3.08 -27.09
CA LEU A 299 -39.91 3.24 -27.90
C LEU A 299 -39.74 4.67 -28.44
N SER A 300 -40.84 5.42 -28.55
CA SER A 300 -40.91 6.75 -29.15
C SER A 300 -41.45 7.79 -28.15
N PRO A 301 -40.71 8.14 -27.09
CA PRO A 301 -41.05 9.29 -26.26
C PRO A 301 -41.08 10.57 -27.12
N PRO A 302 -41.99 11.52 -26.81
CA PRO A 302 -41.96 12.86 -27.38
C PRO A 302 -40.69 13.60 -26.94
N ASP A 303 -40.37 14.69 -27.63
CA ASP A 303 -39.29 15.59 -27.20
C ASP A 303 -39.84 16.64 -26.21
N PRO A 304 -39.05 17.06 -25.19
CA PRO A 304 -39.54 17.91 -24.11
C PRO A 304 -39.57 19.40 -24.49
N ASP A 305 -40.71 20.07 -24.26
CA ASP A 305 -40.90 21.50 -24.54
C ASP A 305 -40.04 22.43 -23.66
N THR A 306 -39.63 21.95 -22.46
CA THR A 306 -38.90 22.73 -21.46
C THR A 306 -37.70 21.96 -20.90
N PRO A 307 -36.56 22.62 -20.57
CA PRO A 307 -35.42 21.96 -19.96
C PRO A 307 -35.78 21.36 -18.60
N TYR A 308 -35.36 20.13 -18.34
CA TYR A 308 -35.64 19.44 -17.07
C TYR A 308 -34.64 19.87 -15.99
N ILE A 309 -34.95 19.66 -14.70
CA ILE A 309 -34.08 20.08 -13.59
C ILE A 309 -32.65 19.52 -13.68
N ILE A 310 -32.47 18.32 -14.23
CA ILE A 310 -31.14 17.75 -14.50
C ILE A 310 -30.33 18.63 -15.46
N ASP A 311 -30.96 19.18 -16.50
CA ASP A 311 -30.28 19.99 -17.51
C ASP A 311 -29.85 21.34 -16.93
N LEU A 312 -30.72 21.97 -16.13
CA LEU A 312 -30.40 23.20 -15.41
C LEU A 312 -29.22 23.00 -14.43
N LEU A 313 -29.24 21.91 -13.66
CA LEU A 313 -28.14 21.56 -12.74
C LEU A 313 -26.85 21.17 -13.48
N GLN A 314 -26.93 20.57 -14.68
CA GLN A 314 -25.75 20.28 -15.51
C GLN A 314 -25.18 21.54 -16.16
N GLU A 315 -26.02 22.49 -16.58
CA GLU A 315 -25.56 23.78 -17.10
C GLU A 315 -24.94 24.63 -15.97
N SER A 316 -25.55 24.66 -14.79
CA SER A 316 -24.99 25.26 -13.58
C SER A 316 -23.62 24.65 -13.21
N ALA A 317 -23.51 23.31 -13.17
CA ALA A 317 -22.24 22.62 -12.92
C ALA A 317 -21.18 22.95 -13.99
N LYS A 318 -21.57 23.08 -15.26
CA LYS A 318 -20.69 23.50 -16.35
C LYS A 318 -20.22 24.95 -16.17
N ARG A 319 -21.15 25.90 -15.96
CA ARG A 319 -20.83 27.32 -15.75
C ARG A 319 -19.86 27.48 -14.56
N PHE A 320 -20.11 26.75 -13.47
CA PHE A 320 -19.20 26.71 -12.33
C PHE A 320 -17.82 26.14 -12.72
N PHE A 321 -17.76 24.96 -13.33
CA PHE A 321 -16.51 24.32 -13.79
C PHE A 321 -15.69 25.23 -14.73
N ASP A 322 -16.33 25.87 -15.71
CA ASP A 322 -15.71 26.77 -16.68
C ASP A 322 -15.25 28.10 -16.03
N SER A 323 -15.84 28.50 -14.90
CA SER A 323 -15.43 29.70 -14.14
C SER A 323 -14.36 29.42 -13.08
N PHE A 324 -14.44 28.27 -12.41
CA PHE A 324 -13.58 27.86 -11.31
C PHE A 324 -12.20 27.40 -11.79
N ILE A 325 -12.15 26.69 -12.93
CA ILE A 325 -10.89 26.36 -13.60
C ILE A 325 -10.50 27.57 -14.45
N PRO A 326 -9.51 28.40 -14.06
CA PRO A 326 -9.36 29.73 -14.64
C PRO A 326 -9.05 29.68 -16.15
N GLY A 327 -10.08 29.93 -16.96
CA GLY A 327 -10.06 30.09 -18.42
C GLY A 327 -9.11 29.18 -19.20
N ARG A 328 -9.01 27.88 -18.87
CA ARG A 328 -8.04 26.92 -19.45
C ARG A 328 -6.58 27.43 -19.51
N LEU A 329 -6.23 28.35 -18.63
CA LEU A 329 -4.97 29.09 -18.63
C LEU A 329 -4.64 29.76 -19.98
N GLN A 330 -5.49 30.70 -20.42
CA GLN A 330 -4.97 31.93 -21.01
C GLN A 330 -4.15 32.71 -19.97
N SER A 331 -2.98 32.17 -19.61
CA SER A 331 -1.83 33.05 -19.45
C SER A 331 -1.65 33.80 -20.76
N ALA A 332 -1.63 35.13 -20.70
CA ALA A 332 -0.57 35.81 -21.41
C ALA A 332 0.72 35.10 -20.99
N GLY A 333 1.36 34.40 -21.93
CA GLY A 333 2.60 33.69 -21.64
C GLY A 333 3.58 34.69 -21.02
N LEU A 334 4.28 34.28 -19.96
CA LEU A 334 5.38 35.11 -19.47
C LEU A 334 6.31 35.38 -20.67
N PRO A 335 6.76 36.63 -20.91
CA PRO A 335 7.74 36.91 -21.96
C PRO A 335 8.89 35.91 -21.83
N PRO A 336 9.40 35.32 -22.93
CA PRO A 336 10.26 34.12 -22.84
C PRO A 336 11.36 34.23 -21.79
N GLU A 337 12.09 35.35 -21.77
CA GLU A 337 13.13 35.69 -20.79
C GLU A 337 12.66 35.59 -19.32
N ALA A 338 11.48 36.13 -19.00
CA ALA A 338 10.90 36.06 -17.65
C ALA A 338 10.36 34.67 -17.32
N ALA A 339 9.87 33.95 -18.32
CA ALA A 339 9.40 32.57 -18.18
C ALA A 339 10.59 31.61 -17.90
N GLU A 340 11.70 31.84 -18.60
CA GLU A 340 12.98 31.14 -18.44
C GLU A 340 13.63 31.43 -17.09
N ALA A 341 13.63 32.69 -16.63
CA ALA A 341 14.11 33.06 -15.31
C ALA A 341 13.35 32.33 -14.18
N VAL A 342 12.00 32.28 -14.25
CA VAL A 342 11.16 31.56 -13.28
C VAL A 342 11.44 30.05 -13.33
N LEU A 343 11.61 29.47 -14.52
CA LEU A 343 11.91 28.05 -14.69
C LEU A 343 13.29 27.68 -14.13
N SER A 344 14.30 28.52 -14.35
CA SER A 344 15.63 28.36 -13.78
C SER A 344 15.63 28.50 -12.25
N GLN A 345 14.93 29.49 -11.70
CA GLN A 345 14.83 29.68 -10.24
C GLN A 345 14.10 28.53 -9.55
N PHE A 346 12.99 28.03 -10.12
CA PHE A 346 12.25 26.89 -9.59
C PHE A 346 13.13 25.63 -9.50
N LEU A 347 13.94 25.39 -10.54
CA LEU A 347 14.77 24.19 -10.65
C LEU A 347 16.12 24.29 -9.93
N SER A 348 16.63 25.48 -9.65
CA SER A 348 17.89 25.70 -8.90
C SER A 348 17.71 25.79 -7.38
N THR A 349 16.48 25.66 -6.87
CA THR A 349 16.20 25.73 -5.43
C THR A 349 16.44 24.38 -4.75
N GLU A 350 17.51 24.25 -3.96
CA GLU A 350 18.04 22.98 -3.42
C GLU A 350 17.09 22.14 -2.54
N LYS A 351 15.90 22.64 -2.17
CA LYS A 351 14.89 21.90 -1.41
C LYS A 351 13.48 22.23 -1.89
N SER A 352 12.84 21.29 -2.59
CA SER A 352 11.39 21.27 -2.78
C SER A 352 10.75 20.24 -1.84
N SER A 353 9.47 20.40 -1.53
CA SER A 353 8.68 19.41 -0.76
C SER A 353 8.01 18.36 -1.67
N LEU A 354 8.59 18.12 -2.85
CA LEU A 354 8.04 17.28 -3.91
C LEU A 354 9.02 16.14 -4.21
N SER A 355 8.52 15.02 -4.74
CA SER A 355 9.40 14.06 -5.38
C SER A 355 9.97 14.64 -6.67
N GLU A 356 11.17 14.20 -7.05
CA GLU A 356 11.84 14.70 -8.25
C GLU A 356 11.05 14.43 -9.54
N TYR A 357 10.23 13.37 -9.53
CA TYR A 357 9.25 13.06 -10.57
C TYR A 357 8.18 14.16 -10.70
N GLU A 358 7.65 14.66 -9.57
CA GLU A 358 6.65 15.73 -9.53
C GLU A 358 7.26 17.08 -9.95
N THR A 359 8.48 17.40 -9.47
CA THR A 359 9.25 18.59 -9.89
C THR A 359 9.44 18.62 -11.41
N LEU A 360 9.91 17.52 -12.00
CA LEU A 360 10.05 17.37 -13.45
C LEU A 360 8.70 17.45 -14.20
N THR A 361 7.62 16.92 -13.60
CA THR A 361 6.25 17.02 -14.14
C THR A 361 5.82 18.48 -14.25
N MET A 362 5.96 19.23 -13.15
CA MET A 362 5.53 20.63 -13.06
C MET A 362 6.36 21.53 -13.99
N ALA A 363 7.69 21.37 -14.01
CA ALA A 363 8.57 22.09 -14.92
C ALA A 363 8.26 21.80 -16.40
N THR A 364 8.02 20.53 -16.75
CA THR A 364 7.65 20.12 -18.12
C THR A 364 6.29 20.70 -18.55
N ALA A 365 5.31 20.75 -17.65
CA ALA A 365 4.01 21.36 -17.92
C ALA A 365 4.10 22.89 -18.07
N PHE A 366 4.90 23.56 -17.22
CA PHE A 366 5.13 25.00 -17.26
C PHE A 366 5.84 25.44 -18.54
N ALA A 367 6.90 24.73 -18.95
CA ALA A 367 7.64 25.05 -20.16
C ALA A 367 6.77 24.95 -21.43
N ARG A 368 6.03 23.84 -21.59
CA ARG A 368 5.07 23.64 -22.71
C ARG A 368 4.03 24.76 -22.79
N ARG A 369 3.53 25.22 -21.63
CA ARG A 369 2.49 26.25 -21.53
C ARG A 369 3.00 27.64 -21.93
N ASN A 370 4.28 27.95 -21.72
CA ASN A 370 4.88 29.23 -22.07
C ASN A 370 5.71 29.17 -23.39
N GLY A 371 5.70 28.05 -24.11
CA GLY A 371 6.45 27.88 -25.36
C GLY A 371 7.96 27.67 -25.20
N ILE A 372 8.45 27.48 -23.96
CA ILE A 372 9.87 27.30 -23.65
C ILE A 372 10.30 25.87 -23.97
N ALA A 373 11.51 25.70 -24.51
CA ALA A 373 12.17 24.40 -24.53
C ALA A 373 12.63 24.03 -23.11
N ILE A 374 12.09 22.96 -22.51
CA ILE A 374 12.54 22.47 -21.18
C ILE A 374 13.97 21.92 -21.19
N ARG A 375 14.48 21.52 -22.37
CA ARG A 375 15.74 20.74 -22.50
C ARG A 375 16.99 21.38 -21.87
N PRO A 376 17.25 22.71 -21.96
CA PRO A 376 18.38 23.35 -21.30
C PRO A 376 18.36 23.23 -19.77
N TYR A 377 17.17 23.11 -19.18
CA TYR A 377 16.96 23.12 -17.73
C TYR A 377 16.98 21.73 -17.08
N LEU A 378 17.07 20.65 -17.89
CA LEU A 378 17.12 19.27 -17.38
C LEU A 378 18.40 18.95 -16.59
N CYS A 379 19.43 19.80 -16.65
CA CYS A 379 20.64 19.69 -15.84
C CYS A 379 20.41 19.85 -14.33
N HIS A 380 19.31 20.48 -13.94
CA HIS A 380 18.94 20.72 -12.54
C HIS A 380 18.24 19.52 -11.86
N ILE A 381 17.85 18.48 -12.61
CA ILE A 381 16.97 17.41 -12.13
C ILE A 381 17.76 16.17 -11.70
N ASP A 382 17.52 15.64 -10.48
CA ASP A 382 18.08 14.37 -10.04
C ASP A 382 17.33 13.15 -10.62
N PHE A 383 17.72 12.75 -11.83
CA PHE A 383 17.33 11.46 -12.37
C PHE A 383 17.89 10.25 -11.58
N GLY A 384 18.50 10.42 -10.41
CA GLY A 384 18.79 9.38 -9.43
C GLY A 384 17.51 8.89 -8.76
N ALA A 385 16.74 9.81 -8.17
CA ALA A 385 15.50 9.56 -7.46
C ALA A 385 14.37 8.91 -8.29
N LEU A 386 14.29 9.19 -9.60
CA LEU A 386 13.21 8.66 -10.46
C LEU A 386 13.33 7.15 -10.74
N ALA A 387 12.21 6.44 -10.69
CA ALA A 387 12.10 5.03 -11.10
C ALA A 387 12.19 4.84 -12.63
N THR A 388 12.46 3.61 -13.09
CA THR A 388 12.53 3.30 -14.54
C THR A 388 11.21 3.53 -15.28
N SER A 389 10.06 3.30 -14.63
CA SER A 389 8.73 3.59 -15.19
C SER A 389 8.51 5.10 -15.40
N GLU A 390 8.93 5.90 -14.44
CA GLU A 390 8.83 7.36 -14.43
C GLU A 390 9.72 8.00 -15.50
N LYS A 391 10.97 7.53 -15.60
CA LYS A 391 11.90 7.87 -16.68
C LYS A 391 11.34 7.52 -18.05
N HIS A 392 10.66 6.38 -18.19
CA HIS A 392 10.03 6.00 -19.47
C HIS A 392 8.85 6.91 -19.84
N ALA A 393 8.03 7.30 -18.87
CA ALA A 393 6.96 8.27 -19.11
C ALA A 393 7.52 9.59 -19.65
N PHE A 394 8.54 10.16 -19.01
CA PHE A 394 9.14 11.43 -19.48
C PHE A 394 9.92 11.31 -20.78
N SER A 395 10.67 10.23 -20.98
CA SER A 395 11.38 9.95 -22.24
C SER A 395 10.43 9.96 -23.44
N MET A 396 9.30 9.26 -23.33
CA MET A 396 8.25 9.28 -24.35
C MET A 396 7.58 10.66 -24.50
N GLN A 397 7.40 11.39 -23.40
CA GLN A 397 6.73 12.70 -23.43
C GLN A 397 7.61 13.79 -24.06
N LEU A 398 8.94 13.70 -23.93
CA LEU A 398 9.92 14.74 -24.30
C LEU A 398 10.80 14.37 -25.51
N GLY A 399 10.69 13.15 -26.04
CA GLY A 399 11.52 12.68 -27.16
C GLY A 399 12.98 12.40 -26.77
N LEU A 400 13.25 12.19 -25.48
CA LEU A 400 14.59 11.94 -24.95
C LEU A 400 14.91 10.45 -25.11
N THR A 401 16.02 10.11 -25.77
CA THR A 401 16.39 8.71 -26.05
C THR A 401 17.62 8.30 -25.25
N PRO A 402 17.82 7.01 -24.90
CA PRO A 402 18.99 6.58 -24.15
C PRO A 402 20.33 6.89 -24.85
N GLU A 403 20.35 6.94 -26.18
CA GLU A 403 21.55 7.26 -26.97
C GLU A 403 21.93 8.74 -26.88
N ASN A 404 20.92 9.63 -26.86
CA ASN A 404 21.13 11.09 -26.85
C ASN A 404 21.17 11.68 -25.43
N ASP A 405 20.47 11.06 -24.47
CA ASP A 405 20.25 11.56 -23.11
C ASP A 405 20.62 10.50 -22.03
N PRO A 406 21.84 9.90 -22.07
CA PRO A 406 22.19 8.76 -21.21
C PRO A 406 22.20 9.07 -19.71
N TYR A 407 22.36 10.34 -19.31
CA TYR A 407 22.32 10.79 -17.91
C TYR A 407 21.06 10.32 -17.17
N ILE A 408 19.90 10.38 -17.82
CA ILE A 408 18.61 9.98 -17.23
C ILE A 408 18.62 8.51 -16.81
N TRP A 409 19.21 7.67 -17.66
CA TRP A 409 19.10 6.22 -17.62
C TRP A 409 20.23 5.55 -16.84
N ASN A 410 21.41 6.14 -16.90
CA ASN A 410 22.63 5.52 -16.43
C ASN A 410 23.01 6.04 -15.05
N SER A 411 22.71 5.26 -13.99
CA SER A 411 23.18 5.60 -12.63
C SER A 411 24.70 5.53 -12.48
N LEU A 412 25.45 4.98 -13.46
CA LEU A 412 26.90 5.21 -13.59
C LEU A 412 27.24 6.58 -14.18
N ILE A 413 26.31 7.54 -14.08
CA ILE A 413 26.58 8.99 -14.13
C ILE A 413 26.17 9.71 -12.80
N ARG A 414 25.61 9.00 -11.79
CA ARG A 414 25.42 9.44 -10.37
C ARG A 414 25.71 8.36 -9.25
N SER A 415 26.93 7.83 -9.01
CA SER A 415 27.30 6.86 -7.92
C SER A 415 28.74 6.94 -7.27
N GLU A 416 28.83 7.18 -5.95
CA GLU A 416 29.97 7.72 -5.15
C GLU A 416 31.44 7.50 -5.52
N ILE A 417 31.82 6.31 -5.94
CA ILE A 417 33.19 5.82 -5.70
C ILE A 417 34.24 6.36 -6.71
N LEU A 418 33.81 7.19 -7.66
CA LEU A 418 34.01 6.86 -9.06
C LEU A 418 33.88 8.16 -9.91
N ARG A 419 34.64 8.38 -11.01
CA ARG A 419 34.82 9.73 -11.64
C ARG A 419 34.73 9.83 -13.18
N PRO A 420 34.21 10.94 -13.75
CA PRO A 420 34.11 11.22 -15.19
C PRO A 420 35.24 10.76 -16.14
N ARG A 421 36.53 10.78 -15.75
CA ARG A 421 37.65 10.27 -16.60
C ARG A 421 37.66 8.73 -16.72
N ASP A 422 37.34 8.04 -15.62
CA ASP A 422 37.15 6.59 -15.63
C ASP A 422 35.73 6.30 -16.18
N LEU A 423 34.82 7.29 -16.13
CA LEU A 423 33.61 7.40 -16.95
C LEU A 423 33.91 7.82 -18.42
N GLU A 424 35.16 7.79 -18.88
CA GLU A 424 35.54 8.16 -20.27
C GLU A 424 36.42 7.14 -20.99
N SER A 425 37.55 6.75 -20.40
CA SER A 425 38.66 5.92 -20.97
C SER A 425 38.31 4.46 -21.40
N ARG A 426 37.03 4.17 -21.60
CA ARG A 426 36.33 3.13 -20.83
C ARG A 426 34.93 2.79 -21.42
N ASP A 427 34.66 3.16 -22.68
CA ASP A 427 33.35 3.09 -23.38
C ASP A 427 32.06 3.45 -22.58
N LEU A 428 31.45 2.53 -21.81
CA LEU A 428 30.05 2.47 -21.31
C LEU A 428 29.08 3.65 -21.51
N GLY A 429 29.48 4.86 -21.11
CA GLY A 429 28.73 6.02 -20.60
C GLY A 429 27.62 6.56 -21.50
N GLY A 430 27.45 5.96 -22.67
CA GLY A 430 26.20 5.94 -23.40
C GLY A 430 25.09 5.10 -22.73
N PRO A 431 24.27 4.37 -23.52
CA PRO A 431 22.85 4.12 -23.25
C PRO A 431 22.51 3.02 -22.22
N LEU A 432 23.27 2.90 -21.13
CA LEU A 432 22.95 1.94 -20.06
C LEU A 432 21.77 2.39 -19.20
N ARG A 433 20.82 1.49 -18.97
CA ARG A 433 19.66 1.71 -18.07
C ARG A 433 19.90 1.00 -16.73
N LEU A 434 20.68 1.63 -15.86
CA LEU A 434 21.08 1.11 -14.56
C LEU A 434 20.42 1.89 -13.42
N GLN A 435 19.89 1.20 -12.42
CA GLN A 435 19.44 1.78 -11.15
C GLN A 435 20.51 1.57 -10.08
N ARG A 436 20.61 2.48 -9.08
CA ARG A 436 21.33 2.18 -7.83
C ARG A 436 20.34 1.55 -6.83
N LEU A 437 20.80 0.53 -6.12
CA LEU A 437 20.07 -0.14 -5.04
C LEU A 437 20.59 0.23 -3.64
N TYR A 438 21.89 0.47 -3.50
CA TYR A 438 22.56 0.74 -2.21
C TYR A 438 23.79 1.63 -2.37
N THR A 439 24.08 2.48 -1.37
CA THR A 439 25.35 3.20 -1.17
C THR A 439 25.72 3.26 0.31
N SER A 440 27.00 3.06 0.63
CA SER A 440 27.54 2.98 1.99
C SER A 440 27.29 4.21 2.87
N THR A 441 27.10 5.38 2.26
CA THR A 441 26.85 6.66 2.95
C THR A 441 25.36 6.90 3.24
N VAL A 442 24.45 6.20 2.57
CA VAL A 442 23.01 6.23 2.90
C VAL A 442 22.63 5.11 3.87
N GLN A 443 23.13 3.89 3.64
CA GLN A 443 22.71 2.70 4.38
C GLN A 443 23.77 2.09 5.33
N GLY A 444 25.00 2.60 5.34
CA GLY A 444 26.06 2.13 6.22
C GLY A 444 26.76 0.85 5.74
N ARG A 445 28.10 0.79 5.86
CA ARG A 445 28.93 -0.31 5.34
C ARG A 445 28.57 -1.69 5.90
N ALA A 446 28.13 -1.77 7.15
CA ALA A 446 27.77 -3.03 7.81
C ALA A 446 26.59 -3.76 7.13
N ALA A 447 25.67 -3.01 6.51
CA ALA A 447 24.51 -3.52 5.79
C ALA A 447 24.82 -4.05 4.38
N PHE A 448 26.07 -3.92 3.90
CA PHE A 448 26.45 -4.32 2.54
C PHE A 448 26.06 -5.76 2.19
N PHE A 449 26.24 -6.72 3.10
CA PHE A 449 25.89 -8.12 2.86
C PHE A 449 24.37 -8.35 2.74
N GLU A 450 23.53 -7.56 3.43
CA GLU A 450 22.06 -7.62 3.28
C GLU A 450 21.64 -7.14 1.88
N TYR A 451 22.15 -5.99 1.43
CA TYR A 451 21.85 -5.46 0.09
C TYR A 451 22.51 -6.27 -1.04
N LEU A 452 23.63 -6.94 -0.77
CA LEU A 452 24.22 -7.93 -1.67
C LEU A 452 23.32 -9.16 -1.82
N LYS A 453 22.69 -9.62 -0.73
CA LYS A 453 21.70 -10.71 -0.77
C LYS A 453 20.47 -10.30 -1.59
N GLU A 454 19.94 -9.10 -1.38
CA GLU A 454 18.85 -8.56 -2.19
C GLU A 454 19.24 -8.47 -3.68
N ALA A 455 20.39 -7.92 -4.00
CA ALA A 455 20.89 -7.79 -5.37
C ALA A 455 21.11 -9.15 -6.06
N THR A 456 21.65 -10.14 -5.35
CA THR A 456 21.91 -11.48 -5.90
C THR A 456 20.63 -12.30 -6.07
N GLN A 457 19.65 -12.17 -5.18
CA GLN A 457 18.41 -12.96 -5.25
C GLN A 457 17.29 -12.32 -6.09
N GLN A 458 17.19 -10.97 -6.13
CA GLN A 458 16.08 -10.30 -6.83
C GLN A 458 16.39 -9.85 -8.27
N TYR A 459 17.65 -9.62 -8.65
CA TYR A 459 18.01 -9.03 -9.96
C TYR A 459 18.96 -9.96 -10.74
N LYS A 460 18.79 -10.11 -12.06
CA LYS A 460 19.65 -11.00 -12.89
C LYS A 460 20.89 -10.33 -13.51
N ARG A 461 21.08 -9.03 -13.29
CA ARG A 461 22.23 -8.23 -13.75
C ARG A 461 22.59 -7.25 -12.64
N ARG A 462 23.79 -7.38 -12.07
CA ARG A 462 24.28 -6.49 -11.01
C ARG A 462 25.70 -6.01 -11.27
N LEU A 463 26.01 -4.89 -10.66
CA LEU A 463 27.34 -4.30 -10.57
C LEU A 463 27.58 -3.92 -9.10
N ILE A 464 28.64 -4.46 -8.51
CA ILE A 464 29.11 -4.12 -7.16
C ILE A 464 30.36 -3.26 -7.30
N ILE A 465 30.37 -2.10 -6.66
CA ILE A 465 31.46 -1.12 -6.75
C ILE A 465 32.03 -0.92 -5.35
N PHE A 466 33.35 -0.89 -5.20
CA PHE A 466 33.99 -0.67 -3.90
C PHE A 466 35.35 0.04 -3.99
N LYS A 467 35.74 0.70 -2.90
CA LYS A 467 36.95 1.53 -2.77
C LYS A 467 37.79 1.16 -1.55
N THR A 468 39.12 1.17 -1.69
CA THR A 468 40.06 0.99 -0.56
C THR A 468 40.98 2.19 -0.40
N GLU A 469 41.03 2.71 0.84
CA GLU A 469 41.88 3.78 1.42
C GLU A 469 42.03 5.11 0.65
N ASP A 470 42.42 5.09 -0.64
CA ASP A 470 42.10 6.18 -1.59
C ASP A 470 42.54 5.89 -3.04
N ARG A 471 43.46 4.95 -3.23
CA ARG A 471 44.23 4.77 -4.48
C ARG A 471 43.71 3.67 -5.41
N PHE A 472 42.71 2.89 -5.01
CA PHE A 472 42.20 1.77 -5.79
C PHE A 472 40.69 1.57 -5.57
N SER A 473 40.00 1.29 -6.67
CA SER A 473 38.56 1.01 -6.71
C SER A 473 38.28 -0.06 -7.76
N VAL A 474 37.27 -0.89 -7.54
CA VAL A 474 36.97 -2.05 -8.38
C VAL A 474 35.46 -2.18 -8.59
N GLY A 475 35.07 -2.44 -9.84
CA GLY A 475 33.73 -2.89 -10.21
C GLY A 475 33.71 -4.40 -10.46
N VAL A 476 32.72 -5.10 -9.94
CA VAL A 476 32.46 -6.53 -10.17
C VAL A 476 31.08 -6.68 -10.81
N PHE A 477 31.04 -7.28 -11.99
CA PHE A 477 29.83 -7.45 -12.80
C PHE A 477 29.36 -8.88 -12.67
N LEU A 478 28.07 -9.03 -12.41
CA LEU A 478 27.44 -10.31 -12.08
C LEU A 478 26.26 -10.55 -13.04
N ARG A 479 26.46 -11.46 -13.99
CA ARG A 479 25.45 -11.89 -14.97
C ARG A 479 24.74 -13.16 -14.50
N GLY A 480 23.46 -13.30 -14.82
CA GLY A 480 22.69 -14.53 -14.56
C GLY A 480 22.29 -14.70 -13.09
N ASP A 481 21.82 -15.90 -12.75
CA ASP A 481 21.39 -16.25 -11.40
C ASP A 481 22.57 -16.70 -10.54
N ILE A 482 22.65 -16.21 -9.29
CA ILE A 482 23.73 -16.53 -8.37
C ILE A 482 23.09 -17.03 -7.07
N PRO A 483 23.07 -18.36 -6.82
CA PRO A 483 22.56 -18.92 -5.58
C PRO A 483 23.36 -18.44 -4.36
N TRP A 484 22.66 -18.31 -3.23
CA TRP A 484 23.23 -17.92 -1.94
C TRP A 484 23.69 -19.17 -1.16
N ASP A 485 24.77 -19.05 -0.41
CA ASP A 485 25.48 -20.11 0.34
C ASP A 485 25.97 -21.33 -0.47
N ASP A 486 25.80 -21.32 -1.79
CA ASP A 486 26.28 -22.32 -2.76
C ASP A 486 27.67 -21.97 -3.33
N GLU A 487 28.24 -22.85 -4.19
CA GLU A 487 29.51 -22.68 -4.90
C GLU A 487 29.38 -22.79 -6.45
N PRO A 488 28.52 -22.00 -7.12
CA PRO A 488 28.30 -22.09 -8.55
C PRO A 488 29.58 -21.85 -9.38
N GLU A 489 29.78 -22.65 -10.43
CA GLU A 489 30.81 -22.39 -11.45
C GLU A 489 30.35 -21.24 -12.35
N ILE A 490 30.87 -20.05 -12.06
CA ILE A 490 30.44 -18.78 -12.68
C ILE A 490 30.79 -18.67 -14.17
N ASN A 491 31.79 -19.41 -14.65
CA ASN A 491 32.25 -19.35 -16.04
C ASN A 491 32.51 -17.89 -16.48
N ASP A 492 31.98 -17.47 -17.62
CA ASP A 492 32.11 -16.12 -18.19
C ASP A 492 31.13 -15.10 -17.57
N ASN A 493 30.31 -15.48 -16.58
CA ASN A 493 29.27 -14.62 -16.00
C ASN A 493 29.77 -13.66 -14.91
N VAL A 494 31.07 -13.63 -14.62
CA VAL A 494 31.70 -12.62 -13.77
C VAL A 494 32.84 -11.92 -14.51
N LEU A 495 32.84 -10.59 -14.41
CA LEU A 495 33.89 -9.71 -14.91
C LEU A 495 34.33 -8.81 -13.75
N VAL A 496 35.63 -8.51 -13.66
CA VAL A 496 36.22 -7.63 -12.65
C VAL A 496 37.01 -6.54 -13.36
N CYS A 497 36.70 -5.27 -13.07
CA CYS A 497 37.37 -4.12 -13.66
C CYS A 497 37.97 -3.19 -12.59
N PRO A 498 39.28 -2.88 -12.65
CA PRO A 498 39.92 -1.90 -11.78
C PRO A 498 39.78 -0.46 -12.34
N PHE A 499 39.49 0.49 -11.44
CA PHE A 499 39.45 1.93 -11.72
C PHE A 499 40.59 2.62 -10.97
N MET A 500 41.40 3.39 -11.71
CA MET A 500 42.77 3.79 -11.32
C MET A 500 42.98 5.31 -11.32
N PRO A 501 43.87 5.85 -10.46
CA PRO A 501 44.31 7.25 -10.52
C PRO A 501 45.13 7.60 -11.78
N LYS A 502 45.12 8.90 -12.15
CA LYS A 502 45.71 9.52 -13.37
C LYS A 502 47.10 9.05 -13.82
N ALA A 503 47.97 8.59 -12.91
CA ALA A 503 49.34 8.21 -13.24
C ALA A 503 49.48 6.84 -13.95
N SER A 504 48.36 6.15 -14.26
CA SER A 504 48.37 4.71 -14.63
C SER A 504 47.54 4.35 -15.87
N GLU A 505 47.14 5.33 -16.68
CA GLU A 505 46.08 5.22 -17.72
C GLU A 505 46.35 4.26 -18.90
N ILE A 506 47.53 3.62 -18.97
CA ILE A 506 47.94 2.81 -20.13
C ILE A 506 47.39 1.36 -20.01
N MET A 507 46.20 1.18 -20.58
CA MET A 507 45.43 -0.04 -20.91
C MET A 507 44.40 -0.55 -19.90
N SER A 508 43.19 -0.80 -20.42
CA SER A 508 41.98 -1.35 -19.77
C SER A 508 42.12 -2.84 -19.44
N THR A 509 42.93 -3.17 -18.44
CA THR A 509 43.04 -4.55 -17.94
C THR A 509 41.84 -4.92 -17.07
N TYR A 510 40.86 -5.61 -17.67
CA TYR A 510 39.77 -6.31 -16.99
C TYR A 510 40.07 -7.81 -16.88
N TRP A 511 39.53 -8.47 -15.85
CA TRP A 511 39.56 -9.93 -15.71
C TRP A 511 38.18 -10.51 -16.02
N ARG A 512 38.11 -11.48 -16.94
CA ARG A 512 36.91 -12.28 -17.22
C ARG A 512 37.03 -13.64 -16.53
N GLY A 513 35.93 -14.13 -15.97
CA GLY A 513 35.85 -15.48 -15.44
C GLY A 513 36.12 -16.54 -16.50
N THR A 514 36.78 -17.61 -16.06
CA THR A 514 37.16 -18.77 -16.89
C THR A 514 36.68 -20.06 -16.23
N LYS A 515 36.62 -21.15 -17.00
CA LYS A 515 36.22 -22.48 -16.51
C LYS A 515 37.07 -22.88 -15.29
N GLY A 516 36.40 -23.36 -14.25
CA GLY A 516 36.97 -23.67 -12.93
C GLY A 516 36.83 -22.56 -11.88
N TYR A 517 36.50 -21.32 -12.25
CA TYR A 517 36.22 -20.27 -11.26
C TYR A 517 34.83 -20.42 -10.63
N ARG A 518 34.75 -20.18 -9.32
CA ARG A 518 33.54 -20.21 -8.50
C ARG A 518 33.38 -18.91 -7.74
N LEU A 519 32.13 -18.55 -7.45
CA LEU A 519 31.78 -17.43 -6.58
C LEU A 519 30.85 -17.93 -5.47
N HIS A 520 31.29 -17.77 -4.23
CA HIS A 520 30.50 -18.07 -3.03
C HIS A 520 30.05 -16.76 -2.39
N CYS A 521 28.74 -16.64 -2.14
CA CYS A 521 28.10 -15.48 -1.51
C CYS A 521 27.38 -15.95 -0.24
N SER A 522 27.72 -15.39 0.91
CA SER A 522 27.13 -15.72 2.22
C SER A 522 27.02 -14.46 3.10
N GLU A 523 26.34 -14.57 4.24
CA GLU A 523 26.10 -13.46 5.18
C GLU A 523 27.37 -12.75 5.70
N ASN A 524 28.51 -13.44 5.62
CA ASN A 524 29.79 -12.98 6.15
C ASN A 524 30.91 -12.89 5.09
N ALA A 525 30.72 -13.42 3.88
CA ALA A 525 31.77 -13.48 2.86
C ALA A 525 31.28 -13.45 1.41
N LEU A 526 32.01 -12.70 0.57
CA LEU A 526 31.98 -12.76 -0.90
C LEU A 526 33.35 -13.31 -1.34
N GLN A 527 33.40 -14.55 -1.83
CA GLN A 527 34.64 -15.23 -2.17
C GLN A 527 34.63 -15.71 -3.64
N LEU A 528 35.49 -15.11 -4.45
CA LEU A 528 35.72 -15.44 -5.86
C LEU A 528 37.05 -16.21 -5.98
N TYR A 529 37.03 -17.48 -6.38
CA TYR A 529 38.21 -18.36 -6.32
C TYR A 529 38.29 -19.35 -7.50
N ASP A 530 39.47 -19.94 -7.67
CA ASP A 530 39.83 -20.82 -8.78
C ASP A 530 39.94 -22.27 -8.30
N LYS A 531 38.89 -23.06 -8.58
CA LYS A 531 38.67 -24.48 -8.22
C LYS A 531 38.60 -24.79 -6.72
N THR A 532 39.47 -24.22 -5.90
CA THR A 532 39.56 -24.44 -4.45
C THR A 532 39.61 -23.12 -3.69
N ARG A 533 39.00 -23.06 -2.51
CA ARG A 533 38.96 -21.84 -1.67
C ARG A 533 40.36 -21.33 -1.28
N ALA A 534 41.40 -22.16 -1.34
CA ALA A 534 42.80 -21.72 -1.15
C ALA A 534 43.30 -20.78 -2.26
N ASN A 535 42.88 -20.99 -3.52
CA ASN A 535 43.32 -20.23 -4.69
C ASN A 535 42.39 -19.03 -4.97
N THR A 536 42.15 -18.23 -3.93
CA THR A 536 41.21 -17.09 -3.98
C THR A 536 41.74 -15.94 -4.85
N PHE A 537 40.82 -15.28 -5.55
CA PHE A 537 41.06 -14.08 -6.34
C PHE A 537 40.57 -12.81 -5.63
N ILE A 538 39.27 -12.73 -5.30
CA ILE A 538 38.72 -11.67 -4.45
C ILE A 538 38.10 -12.32 -3.22
N PHE A 539 38.40 -11.78 -2.05
CA PHE A 539 37.74 -12.14 -0.79
C PHE A 539 37.31 -10.84 -0.11
N MET A 540 36.01 -10.60 0.00
CA MET A 540 35.48 -9.69 1.02
C MET A 540 34.97 -10.53 2.17
N VAL A 541 35.25 -10.11 3.40
CA VAL A 541 34.82 -10.81 4.61
C VAL A 541 34.53 -9.80 5.71
N ARG A 542 33.50 -10.06 6.52
CA ARG A 542 33.30 -9.39 7.81
C ARG A 542 34.35 -9.96 8.78
N PRO A 543 35.39 -9.20 9.18
CA PRO A 543 36.44 -9.75 10.03
C PRO A 543 35.96 -9.90 11.49
N PRO A 544 36.70 -10.60 12.35
CA PRO A 544 36.42 -10.62 13.79
C PRO A 544 36.47 -9.20 14.38
N GLU A 545 35.51 -8.86 15.22
CA GLU A 545 35.23 -7.48 15.69
C GLU A 545 36.43 -6.79 16.35
N LYS A 546 37.30 -7.57 17.00
CA LYS A 546 38.58 -7.14 17.58
C LYS A 546 39.57 -6.51 16.58
N SER A 547 39.22 -6.45 15.29
CA SER A 547 39.96 -5.77 14.22
C SER A 547 39.46 -4.36 13.88
N GLY A 548 38.33 -3.91 14.44
CA GLY A 548 37.83 -2.54 14.27
C GLY A 548 37.48 -2.12 12.84
N SER A 549 37.08 -3.06 11.97
CA SER A 549 36.78 -2.80 10.55
C SER A 549 35.53 -3.56 10.08
N ASP A 550 34.53 -2.85 9.53
CA ASP A 550 33.24 -3.46 9.14
C ASP A 550 33.36 -4.55 8.06
N VAL A 551 34.14 -4.26 7.01
CA VAL A 551 34.37 -5.15 5.87
C VAL A 551 35.82 -4.98 5.41
N VAL A 552 36.55 -6.08 5.29
CA VAL A 552 37.92 -6.10 4.74
C VAL A 552 37.97 -6.90 3.45
N THR A 553 38.88 -6.50 2.55
CA THR A 553 39.12 -7.18 1.27
C THR A 553 40.56 -7.67 1.12
N SER A 554 40.72 -8.84 0.51
CA SER A 554 41.97 -9.35 -0.05
C SER A 554 41.79 -9.57 -1.55
N ILE A 555 42.72 -9.06 -2.37
CA ILE A 555 42.66 -9.17 -3.82
C ILE A 555 44.00 -9.67 -4.36
N ALA A 556 43.98 -10.79 -5.06
CA ALA A 556 45.11 -11.31 -5.82
C ALA A 556 45.29 -10.49 -7.11
N LEU A 557 45.79 -9.26 -6.98
CA LEU A 557 45.95 -8.26 -8.07
C LEU A 557 46.70 -8.82 -9.30
N GLN A 558 47.60 -9.79 -9.11
CA GLN A 558 48.29 -10.48 -10.19
C GLN A 558 47.34 -11.20 -11.17
N LYS A 559 46.15 -11.60 -10.73
CA LYS A 559 45.10 -12.20 -11.58
C LYS A 559 44.38 -11.15 -12.44
N ILE A 560 44.40 -9.86 -12.06
CA ILE A 560 43.94 -8.75 -12.90
C ILE A 560 45.05 -8.37 -13.88
N SER A 561 46.23 -8.04 -13.35
CA SER A 561 47.43 -7.71 -14.14
C SER A 561 48.66 -7.58 -13.25
N ALA A 562 49.80 -8.07 -13.72
CA ALA A 562 51.10 -7.81 -13.09
C ALA A 562 51.44 -6.31 -13.01
N ARG A 563 50.85 -5.46 -13.88
CA ARG A 563 50.99 -3.99 -13.79
C ARG A 563 50.20 -3.41 -12.62
N VAL A 564 48.94 -3.83 -12.47
CA VAL A 564 48.05 -3.43 -11.36
C VAL A 564 48.67 -3.85 -10.02
N GLN A 565 49.24 -5.05 -9.93
CA GLN A 565 49.98 -5.49 -8.74
C GLN A 565 51.20 -4.60 -8.43
N ARG A 566 52.00 -4.22 -9.43
CA ARG A 566 53.15 -3.31 -9.22
C ARG A 566 52.74 -1.89 -8.79
N GLN A 567 51.55 -1.43 -9.17
CA GLN A 567 51.06 -0.08 -8.88
C GLN A 567 50.29 0.02 -7.56
N CYS A 568 49.50 -0.99 -7.19
CA CYS A 568 48.72 -1.02 -5.94
C CYS A 568 49.35 -1.88 -4.83
N GLY A 569 50.46 -2.58 -5.10
CA GLY A 569 51.18 -3.40 -4.13
C GLY A 569 50.44 -4.68 -3.76
N ARG A 570 49.98 -4.78 -2.51
CA ARG A 570 49.30 -5.96 -1.95
C ARG A 570 48.06 -5.55 -1.17
N VAL A 571 46.88 -5.86 -1.73
CA VAL A 571 45.59 -5.73 -1.03
C VAL A 571 45.32 -7.03 -0.28
N ASN A 572 45.41 -7.01 1.05
CA ASN A 572 45.27 -8.21 1.89
C ASN A 572 44.75 -7.83 3.29
N ARG A 573 43.49 -8.20 3.58
CA ARG A 573 42.73 -7.76 4.77
C ARG A 573 42.68 -6.23 4.90
N THR A 574 42.66 -5.52 3.78
CA THR A 574 42.57 -4.04 3.71
C THR A 574 41.12 -3.61 3.94
N PRO A 575 40.82 -2.65 4.84
CA PRO A 575 39.47 -2.14 5.05
C PRO A 575 38.87 -1.47 3.80
N ILE A 576 37.55 -1.59 3.64
CA ILE A 576 36.80 -0.93 2.56
C ILE A 576 36.24 0.42 3.07
N THR A 577 36.43 1.50 2.31
CA THR A 577 35.97 2.84 2.69
C THR A 577 34.57 3.16 2.16
N SER A 578 34.25 2.69 0.95
CA SER A 578 32.99 3.03 0.25
C SER A 578 32.52 1.84 -0.59
N LEU A 579 31.21 1.59 -0.63
CA LEU A 579 30.55 0.46 -1.31
C LEU A 579 29.24 0.91 -1.98
N GLU A 580 28.98 0.47 -3.21
CA GLU A 580 27.72 0.69 -3.92
C GLU A 580 27.25 -0.54 -4.71
N ILE A 581 25.95 -0.63 -4.95
CA ILE A 581 25.36 -1.70 -5.77
C ILE A 581 24.39 -1.11 -6.81
N HIS A 582 24.56 -1.52 -8.06
CA HIS A 582 23.73 -1.17 -9.20
C HIS A 582 23.08 -2.40 -9.81
N VAL A 583 21.86 -2.24 -10.32
CA VAL A 583 21.04 -3.32 -10.86
C VAL A 583 20.31 -2.89 -12.13
N VAL A 584 19.97 -3.87 -12.96
CA VAL A 584 19.05 -3.70 -14.10
C VAL A 584 17.70 -4.31 -13.73
N SER A 585 16.60 -3.60 -14.02
CA SER A 585 15.25 -4.12 -13.81
C SER A 585 14.98 -5.35 -14.68
N ASN A 586 14.63 -6.48 -14.05
CA ASN A 586 14.29 -7.75 -14.72
C ASN A 586 13.15 -7.65 -15.77
N ARG A 587 12.40 -6.53 -15.81
CA ARG A 587 11.35 -6.28 -16.79
C ARG A 587 11.87 -5.64 -18.09
N ASP A 588 13.03 -4.98 -18.06
CA ASP A 588 13.59 -4.30 -19.23
C ASP A 588 14.58 -5.21 -19.99
N ARG A 589 14.05 -5.92 -20.98
CA ARG A 589 14.85 -6.81 -21.86
C ARG A 589 15.92 -6.06 -22.66
N VAL A 590 15.67 -4.80 -23.02
CA VAL A 590 16.63 -3.98 -23.78
C VAL A 590 17.77 -3.55 -22.87
N ALA A 591 17.47 -3.18 -21.62
CA ALA A 591 18.49 -2.91 -20.62
C ALA A 591 19.33 -4.14 -20.28
N HIS A 592 18.73 -5.35 -20.25
CA HIS A 592 19.49 -6.59 -20.10
C HIS A 592 20.45 -6.82 -21.27
N GLN A 593 19.98 -6.68 -22.52
CA GLN A 593 20.82 -6.80 -23.71
C GLN A 593 21.92 -5.72 -23.74
N ALA A 594 21.59 -4.47 -23.42
CA ALA A 594 22.58 -3.39 -23.33
C ALA A 594 23.59 -3.61 -22.20
N PHE A 595 23.16 -4.14 -21.05
CA PHE A 595 24.08 -4.53 -19.97
C PHE A 595 24.96 -5.71 -20.37
N ASP A 596 24.46 -6.70 -21.12
CA ASP A 596 25.26 -7.83 -21.60
C ASP A 596 26.27 -7.41 -22.67
N LEU A 597 25.85 -6.63 -23.66
CA LEU A 597 26.74 -5.98 -24.63
C LEU A 597 27.79 -5.11 -23.94
N ARG A 598 27.42 -4.42 -22.86
CA ARG A 598 28.36 -3.66 -22.04
C ARG A 598 29.19 -4.53 -21.10
N PHE A 599 28.72 -5.68 -20.66
CA PHE A 599 29.51 -6.71 -19.95
C PHE A 599 30.61 -7.26 -20.85
N GLU A 600 30.35 -7.27 -22.15
CA GLU A 600 31.35 -7.53 -23.18
C GLU A 600 32.29 -6.33 -23.45
N GLN A 601 32.08 -5.17 -22.79
CA GLN A 601 32.73 -3.85 -23.02
C GLN A 601 32.89 -2.97 -21.72
N PHE A 602 33.14 -3.51 -20.51
CA PHE A 602 32.65 -2.89 -19.23
C PHE A 602 33.60 -2.05 -18.35
N ASP A 603 33.20 -0.82 -17.92
CA ASP A 603 34.18 0.17 -17.43
C ASP A 603 33.85 1.56 -16.65
N LYS A 604 32.66 2.04 -16.12
CA LYS A 604 32.40 3.53 -15.74
C LYS A 604 31.72 4.01 -14.36
N THR A 605 31.66 5.35 -13.99
CA THR A 605 31.90 5.92 -12.56
C THR A 605 31.42 7.40 -11.92
N PRO A 606 30.62 7.62 -10.75
CA PRO A 606 30.10 8.97 -10.04
C PRO A 606 29.84 9.48 -8.41
N HIS A 607 28.63 9.77 -7.68
CA HIS A 607 28.31 10.49 -6.26
C HIS A 607 27.00 10.20 -5.22
N PRO A 608 26.84 10.55 -3.82
CA PRO A 608 25.59 10.68 -2.82
C PRO A 608 25.35 10.02 -1.28
N PHE A 609 24.72 10.63 -0.12
CA PHE A 609 24.75 10.37 1.47
C PHE A 609 23.47 10.45 2.61
N SER A 610 23.53 10.27 4.04
CA SER A 610 22.43 10.15 5.21
C SER A 610 22.37 10.73 6.78
N ALA A 611 22.12 9.99 7.98
CA ALA A 611 21.20 10.26 9.26
C ALA A 611 21.54 10.26 10.90
N ASN A 612 20.68 9.81 11.96
CA ASN A 612 20.42 10.32 13.46
C ASN A 612 20.19 9.39 14.84
N SER A 613 19.80 9.86 16.14
CA SER A 613 19.83 9.26 17.63
C SER A 613 18.65 9.40 18.80
N ILE A 614 18.80 9.11 20.19
CA ILE A 614 17.85 8.91 21.45
C ILE A 614 17.86 9.89 22.71
N ASP A 615 18.81 10.79 22.92
CA ASP A 615 19.57 10.83 24.20
C ASP A 615 19.11 11.75 25.40
N SER A 616 18.02 11.46 26.17
CA SER A 616 17.46 12.48 27.13
C SER A 616 16.76 12.07 28.47
N TYR A 617 16.84 10.84 28.99
CA TYR A 617 16.11 10.40 30.22
C TYR A 617 16.87 10.58 31.57
N ASP A 618 16.16 10.67 32.70
CA ASP A 618 16.68 10.82 34.07
C ASP A 618 16.47 9.57 34.96
N TRP A 619 17.41 9.29 35.86
CA TRP A 619 17.63 7.94 36.42
C TRP A 619 17.55 7.83 37.95
N GLY A 620 17.62 8.95 38.68
CA GLY A 620 17.69 8.93 40.14
C GLY A 620 18.83 8.04 40.66
N ASP A 621 18.51 7.17 41.63
CA ASP A 621 19.44 6.20 42.23
C ASP A 621 19.71 4.96 41.35
N ASP A 622 19.07 4.83 40.19
CA ASP A 622 19.20 3.66 39.30
C ASP A 622 20.47 3.73 38.43
N THR A 623 21.61 3.45 39.06
CA THR A 623 22.92 3.47 38.38
C THR A 623 23.06 2.43 37.28
N LEU A 624 22.28 1.35 37.33
CA LEU A 624 22.28 0.28 36.32
C LEU A 624 21.46 0.72 35.11
N GLY A 625 20.23 1.21 35.30
CA GLY A 625 19.43 1.81 34.22
C GLY A 625 20.18 2.92 33.48
N ARG A 626 20.85 3.81 34.22
CA ARG A 626 21.67 4.89 33.64
C ARG A 626 22.80 4.38 32.73
N GLN A 627 23.34 3.19 33.00
CA GLN A 627 24.31 2.52 32.14
C GLN A 627 23.64 1.77 30.99
N VAL A 628 22.49 1.13 31.22
CA VAL A 628 21.74 0.39 30.19
C VAL A 628 21.33 1.28 29.02
N PHE A 629 21.05 2.56 29.27
CA PHE A 629 20.46 3.50 28.33
C PHE A 629 21.34 4.67 27.88
N ALA A 630 22.58 4.80 28.39
CA ALA A 630 23.48 5.84 27.91
C ALA A 630 23.72 5.68 26.39
N PRO A 631 23.94 6.78 25.63
CA PRO A 631 23.98 6.77 24.16
C PRO A 631 24.91 5.68 23.61
N ASP A 632 26.14 5.69 24.10
CA ASP A 632 27.25 4.84 23.66
C ASP A 632 27.33 3.48 24.38
N ALA A 633 26.42 3.19 25.33
CA ALA A 633 26.55 2.04 26.22
C ALA A 633 26.64 0.70 25.45
N PRO A 634 27.77 -0.05 25.57
CA PRO A 634 28.01 -1.24 24.76
C PRO A 634 27.04 -2.37 25.05
N LYS A 635 26.83 -3.20 24.04
CA LYS A 635 25.60 -3.98 23.88
C LYS A 635 25.70 -5.31 24.62
N ASP A 636 26.90 -5.84 24.64
CA ASP A 636 27.37 -6.98 25.42
C ASP A 636 27.81 -6.58 26.82
N GLU A 637 28.04 -5.29 27.06
CA GLU A 637 28.21 -4.76 28.41
C GLU A 637 26.84 -4.71 29.08
N VAL A 638 25.83 -4.12 28.43
CA VAL A 638 24.41 -4.25 28.82
C VAL A 638 23.97 -5.71 28.95
N ALA A 639 24.32 -6.58 28.00
CA ALA A 639 23.98 -8.01 28.13
C ALA A 639 24.71 -8.67 29.31
N ARG A 640 26.02 -8.45 29.55
CA ARG A 640 26.73 -9.03 30.71
C ARG A 640 26.23 -8.48 32.04
N LEU A 641 25.88 -7.20 32.09
CA LEU A 641 25.28 -6.54 33.25
C LEU A 641 23.89 -7.11 33.58
N LEU A 642 23.18 -7.68 32.60
CA LEU A 642 21.82 -8.19 32.76
C LEU A 642 21.72 -9.74 32.72
N LEU A 643 22.73 -10.45 32.22
CA LEU A 643 22.83 -11.92 32.22
C LEU A 643 23.07 -12.51 33.62
N ALA A 644 23.56 -11.70 34.55
CA ALA A 644 23.74 -12.08 35.96
C ALA A 644 22.57 -11.62 36.86
N GLU A 645 21.61 -10.86 36.30
CA GLU A 645 20.49 -10.26 37.04
C GLU A 645 19.23 -11.14 37.01
N PRO A 646 18.35 -11.05 38.02
CA PRO A 646 17.04 -11.68 37.97
C PRO A 646 16.20 -11.17 36.79
N HIS A 647 15.40 -12.05 36.17
CA HIS A 647 14.53 -11.71 35.03
C HIS A 647 13.61 -10.51 35.30
N ALA A 648 13.19 -10.30 36.56
CA ALA A 648 12.40 -9.14 37.00
C ALA A 648 13.13 -7.79 36.80
N THR A 649 14.46 -7.73 36.96
CA THR A 649 15.26 -6.53 36.69
C THR A 649 15.27 -6.23 35.19
N VAL A 650 15.50 -7.25 34.36
CA VAL A 650 15.51 -7.12 32.89
C VAL A 650 14.16 -6.66 32.37
N ARG A 651 13.06 -7.23 32.89
CA ARG A 651 11.69 -6.82 32.61
C ARG A 651 11.45 -5.33 32.87
N ARG A 652 11.85 -4.82 34.04
CA ARG A 652 11.69 -3.41 34.41
C ARG A 652 12.38 -2.45 33.43
N TYR A 653 13.51 -2.82 32.83
CA TYR A 653 14.14 -1.99 31.79
C TYR A 653 13.48 -2.10 30.40
N ILE A 654 12.88 -3.24 30.06
CA ILE A 654 12.10 -3.36 28.82
C ILE A 654 10.93 -2.38 28.86
N GLU A 655 10.18 -2.40 29.95
CA GLU A 655 9.02 -1.53 30.23
C GLU A 655 9.40 -0.03 30.08
N LEU A 656 10.57 0.37 30.58
CA LEU A 656 11.10 1.74 30.52
C LEU A 656 11.70 2.13 29.14
N ALA A 657 12.23 1.17 28.37
CA ALA A 657 12.73 1.47 27.02
C ALA A 657 11.61 1.87 26.05
N ILE A 658 10.45 1.22 26.20
CA ILE A 658 9.24 1.45 25.40
C ILE A 658 8.76 2.90 25.55
N GLU A 659 8.96 3.46 26.75
CA GLU A 659 8.48 4.77 27.17
C GLU A 659 9.18 5.94 26.42
N HIS A 660 10.38 5.71 25.85
CA HIS A 660 11.25 6.79 25.33
C HIS A 660 11.64 6.74 23.85
N ARG A 661 11.01 5.88 23.03
CA ARG A 661 11.43 5.64 21.62
C ARG A 661 12.94 5.43 21.54
N ALA A 662 13.46 4.52 22.37
CA ALA A 662 14.83 4.55 22.85
C ALA A 662 15.92 4.21 21.81
N GLU A 663 15.63 4.38 20.51
CA GLU A 663 14.98 3.21 19.91
C GLU A 663 15.84 1.97 20.16
N GLY A 664 17.15 1.97 19.88
CA GLY A 664 18.02 0.77 19.97
C GLY A 664 17.81 -0.18 21.17
N ARG A 665 17.35 0.32 22.34
CA ARG A 665 17.27 -0.41 23.61
C ARG A 665 16.12 -1.44 23.74
N VAL A 666 14.86 -1.20 23.34
CA VAL A 666 13.73 -2.13 23.67
C VAL A 666 13.97 -3.54 23.16
N PHE A 667 14.23 -3.71 21.85
CA PHE A 667 14.36 -5.05 21.29
C PHE A 667 15.72 -5.68 21.57
N LEU A 668 16.68 -5.05 22.28
CA LEU A 668 17.77 -5.82 22.91
C LEU A 668 17.32 -6.35 24.27
N LEU A 669 16.78 -5.50 25.13
CA LEU A 669 16.46 -5.89 26.51
C LEU A 669 15.48 -7.07 26.53
N PHE A 670 14.52 -7.07 25.61
CA PHE A 670 13.60 -8.19 25.40
C PHE A 670 14.23 -9.40 24.70
N ASP A 671 15.32 -9.22 23.94
CA ASP A 671 16.09 -10.35 23.39
C ASP A 671 16.96 -11.02 24.45
N ILE A 672 17.54 -10.24 25.38
CA ILE A 672 18.26 -10.77 26.55
C ILE A 672 17.30 -11.62 27.39
N LEU A 673 16.10 -11.08 27.69
CA LEU A 673 15.04 -11.81 28.38
C LEU A 673 14.62 -13.10 27.63
N LEU A 674 14.70 -13.14 26.30
CA LEU A 674 14.37 -14.36 25.52
C LEU A 674 15.50 -15.39 25.46
N HIS A 675 16.77 -15.01 25.60
CA HIS A 675 17.91 -15.93 25.51
C HIS A 675 18.45 -16.40 26.87
N SER A 676 17.92 -15.89 27.99
CA SER A 676 18.23 -16.42 29.33
C SER A 676 17.64 -17.81 29.55
N GLU A 677 18.35 -18.67 30.29
CA GLU A 677 17.88 -20.04 30.56
C GLU A 677 16.70 -20.06 31.54
N ASN A 678 15.65 -20.83 31.22
CA ASN A 678 14.47 -21.08 32.06
C ASN A 678 13.62 -19.83 32.40
N VAL A 679 13.39 -18.95 31.42
CA VAL A 679 12.54 -17.75 31.57
C VAL A 679 11.05 -18.15 31.71
N PRO A 680 10.28 -17.57 32.67
CA PRO A 680 8.85 -17.78 32.78
C PRO A 680 8.08 -17.27 31.56
N LEU A 681 7.16 -18.10 31.03
CA LEU A 681 6.32 -17.70 29.89
C LEU A 681 5.44 -16.48 30.22
N ASP A 682 4.99 -16.37 31.48
CA ASP A 682 4.10 -15.29 31.95
C ASP A 682 4.75 -13.89 31.86
N ASP A 683 6.08 -13.79 32.02
CA ASP A 683 6.81 -12.52 31.85
C ASP A 683 6.91 -12.11 30.36
N ILE A 684 7.10 -13.10 29.48
CA ILE A 684 7.12 -12.91 28.02
C ILE A 684 5.75 -12.45 27.53
N GLU A 685 4.67 -13.08 28.02
CA GLU A 685 3.28 -12.66 27.84
C GLU A 685 3.06 -11.21 28.31
N ALA A 686 3.43 -10.88 29.56
CA ALA A 686 3.19 -9.56 30.13
C ALA A 686 3.91 -8.43 29.36
N CYS A 687 5.14 -8.67 28.89
CA CYS A 687 5.86 -7.70 28.05
C CYS A 687 5.16 -7.51 26.69
N MET A 688 4.72 -8.61 26.03
CA MET A 688 3.95 -8.51 24.78
C MET A 688 2.61 -7.77 24.95
N GLN A 689 1.98 -7.85 26.12
CA GLN A 689 0.75 -7.10 26.40
C GLN A 689 0.99 -5.59 26.59
N GLN A 690 2.22 -5.15 26.91
CA GLN A 690 2.58 -3.75 27.11
C GLN A 690 3.14 -3.08 25.84
N HIS A 691 4.10 -3.70 25.15
CA HIS A 691 4.56 -3.27 23.83
C HIS A 691 4.35 -4.38 22.81
N PRO A 692 3.18 -4.47 22.17
CA PRO A 692 2.86 -5.60 21.32
C PRO A 692 3.73 -5.82 20.06
N PRO A 693 4.59 -4.89 19.57
CA PRO A 693 5.65 -5.23 18.62
C PRO A 693 6.70 -6.21 19.18
N LEU A 694 6.81 -6.38 20.51
CA LEU A 694 7.63 -7.44 21.13
C LEU A 694 7.18 -8.84 20.69
N ALA A 695 5.92 -9.03 20.28
CA ALA A 695 5.44 -10.31 19.74
C ALA A 695 6.22 -10.75 18.49
N TYR A 696 6.75 -9.81 17.70
CA TYR A 696 7.68 -10.13 16.59
C TYR A 696 9.04 -10.65 17.09
N SER A 697 9.53 -10.18 18.24
CA SER A 697 10.78 -10.69 18.83
C SER A 697 10.60 -12.09 19.42
N VAL A 698 9.46 -12.39 20.06
CA VAL A 698 9.14 -13.77 20.48
C VAL A 698 9.07 -14.69 19.26
N LEU A 699 8.33 -14.30 18.23
CA LEU A 699 8.28 -15.06 16.96
C LEU A 699 9.66 -15.23 16.32
N LYS A 700 10.53 -14.21 16.36
CA LYS A 700 11.90 -14.27 15.82
C LYS A 700 12.78 -15.27 16.57
N HIS A 701 12.71 -15.29 17.91
CA HIS A 701 13.44 -16.26 18.74
C HIS A 701 12.89 -17.69 18.57
N CYS A 702 11.57 -17.85 18.47
CA CYS A 702 10.93 -19.18 18.34
C CYS A 702 10.92 -19.75 16.90
N LEU A 703 10.99 -18.90 15.88
CA LEU A 703 10.92 -19.25 14.44
C LEU A 703 12.06 -18.60 13.62
N PRO A 704 13.34 -18.73 14.03
CA PRO A 704 14.45 -18.00 13.38
C PRO A 704 14.66 -18.38 11.90
N ALA A 705 14.21 -19.57 11.49
CA ALA A 705 14.29 -20.08 10.12
C ALA A 705 13.01 -19.88 9.28
N GLY A 706 12.10 -18.99 9.71
CA GLY A 706 10.85 -18.67 8.99
C GLY A 706 9.67 -19.58 9.37
N PRO A 707 8.66 -19.76 8.49
CA PRO A 707 7.37 -20.37 8.86
C PRO A 707 7.45 -21.89 9.08
N ALA A 708 7.88 -22.26 10.29
CA ALA A 708 7.80 -23.59 10.89
C ALA A 708 6.63 -23.65 11.92
N ARG A 709 6.48 -24.78 12.63
CA ARG A 709 5.75 -24.78 13.92
C ARG A 709 6.58 -24.01 14.95
N LEU A 710 5.91 -23.36 15.92
CA LEU A 710 6.56 -22.93 17.16
C LEU A 710 7.23 -24.14 17.84
N LEU A 711 8.35 -23.90 18.51
CA LEU A 711 8.95 -24.87 19.44
C LEU A 711 7.91 -25.29 20.48
N ASP A 712 7.80 -26.59 20.78
CA ASP A 712 6.73 -27.11 21.64
C ASP A 712 6.77 -26.53 23.08
N ALA A 713 7.95 -26.10 23.56
CA ALA A 713 8.12 -25.37 24.82
C ALA A 713 7.41 -24.00 24.85
N MET A 714 7.29 -23.34 23.70
CA MET A 714 6.69 -22.01 23.55
C MET A 714 5.23 -22.06 23.07
N ALA A 715 4.71 -23.26 22.78
CA ALA A 715 3.35 -23.47 22.31
C ALA A 715 2.24 -22.85 23.19
N PRO A 716 2.36 -22.74 24.54
CA PRO A 716 1.35 -22.07 25.36
C PRO A 716 1.15 -20.59 25.00
N LEU A 717 2.21 -19.87 24.61
CA LEU A 717 2.16 -18.45 24.27
C LEU A 717 1.47 -18.13 22.93
N ALA A 718 1.16 -19.15 22.11
CA ALA A 718 0.65 -18.95 20.76
C ALA A 718 -0.63 -18.10 20.71
N ALA A 719 -1.54 -18.28 21.68
CA ALA A 719 -2.77 -17.49 21.78
C ALA A 719 -2.50 -16.03 22.15
N SER A 720 -1.52 -15.76 23.03
CA SER A 720 -1.14 -14.41 23.44
C SER A 720 -0.42 -13.64 22.33
N ILE A 721 0.50 -14.30 21.61
CA ILE A 721 1.15 -13.74 20.42
C ILE A 721 0.08 -13.30 19.41
N ILE A 722 -0.89 -14.17 19.10
CA ILE A 722 -2.01 -13.86 18.21
C ILE A 722 -2.85 -12.68 18.74
N ARG A 723 -3.21 -12.67 20.02
CA ARG A 723 -3.99 -11.60 20.66
C ARG A 723 -3.30 -10.25 20.59
N ASN A 724 -2.00 -10.19 20.86
CA ASN A 724 -1.23 -8.94 20.86
C ASN A 724 -1.01 -8.37 19.44
N PHE A 725 -0.85 -9.24 18.44
CA PHE A 725 -0.91 -8.82 17.02
C PHE A 725 -2.26 -8.19 16.63
N LEU A 726 -3.36 -8.64 17.23
CA LEU A 726 -4.70 -8.08 16.98
C LEU A 726 -4.90 -6.75 17.74
N LEU A 727 -4.37 -6.62 18.96
CA LEU A 727 -4.48 -5.40 19.76
C LEU A 727 -3.70 -4.20 19.18
N GLN A 728 -2.68 -4.43 18.36
CA GLN A 728 -1.91 -3.39 17.65
C GLN A 728 -2.75 -2.52 16.70
N HIS A 729 -3.90 -3.01 16.27
CA HIS A 729 -4.65 -2.46 15.15
C HIS A 729 -6.15 -2.47 15.49
N ALA A 730 -6.79 -1.29 15.53
CA ALA A 730 -8.23 -1.15 15.78
C ALA A 730 -9.07 -1.59 14.57
N LEU A 731 -8.88 -2.83 14.13
CA LEU A 731 -9.54 -3.51 13.03
C LEU A 731 -10.10 -4.83 13.57
N CYS A 732 -11.36 -5.14 13.27
CA CYS A 732 -11.90 -6.49 13.50
C CYS A 732 -11.27 -7.50 12.51
N VAL A 733 -10.07 -7.99 12.83
CA VAL A 733 -9.40 -9.07 12.10
C VAL A 733 -9.66 -10.39 12.83
N CYS A 734 -10.47 -11.26 12.23
CA CYS A 734 -10.60 -12.63 12.72
C CYS A 734 -9.45 -13.49 12.18
N ILE A 735 -8.75 -14.20 13.05
CA ILE A 735 -7.73 -15.20 12.66
C ILE A 735 -8.34 -16.60 12.71
N VAL A 736 -8.15 -17.35 11.64
CA VAL A 736 -8.70 -18.71 11.48
C VAL A 736 -7.76 -19.72 12.14
N LEU A 737 -8.17 -20.27 13.27
CA LEU A 737 -7.60 -21.52 13.79
C LEU A 737 -8.30 -22.69 13.08
N SER A 738 -7.57 -23.40 12.24
CA SER A 738 -8.01 -24.67 11.65
C SER A 738 -7.22 -25.83 12.25
N ALA A 739 -7.93 -26.90 12.58
CA ALA A 739 -7.36 -28.19 12.94
C ALA A 739 -7.93 -29.24 11.98
N ARG A 740 -7.06 -30.10 11.44
CA ARG A 740 -7.46 -31.31 10.70
C ARG A 740 -6.77 -32.50 11.32
N ASP A 741 -7.53 -33.33 12.02
CA ASP A 741 -7.08 -34.64 12.46
C ASP A 741 -7.27 -35.66 11.31
N PRO A 742 -6.22 -36.37 10.84
CA PRO A 742 -6.29 -37.23 9.66
C PRO A 742 -6.56 -38.70 10.04
N ALA A 743 -7.74 -39.02 10.56
CA ALA A 743 -8.14 -40.39 10.91
C ALA A 743 -9.65 -40.68 10.72
N VAL A 744 -9.99 -41.98 10.77
CA VAL A 744 -11.33 -42.59 10.76
C VAL A 744 -12.07 -42.61 9.41
N ASP A 745 -11.88 -43.71 8.66
CA ASP A 745 -12.88 -44.29 7.76
C ASP A 745 -13.93 -45.07 8.57
N ALA A 746 -15.24 -44.81 8.35
CA ALA A 746 -16.35 -45.76 8.49
C ALA A 746 -17.72 -45.09 8.16
N PRO A 747 -18.72 -45.83 7.64
CA PRO A 747 -20.04 -45.27 7.34
C PRO A 747 -21.09 -45.52 8.45
N ALA A 748 -21.95 -44.53 8.68
CA ALA A 748 -23.21 -44.70 9.41
C ALA A 748 -24.32 -43.81 8.80
N ARG A 749 -25.57 -44.28 8.87
CA ARG A 749 -26.78 -43.54 8.49
C ARG A 749 -27.58 -43.13 9.74
N ASP A 750 -28.46 -42.15 9.56
CA ASP A 750 -29.71 -41.91 10.30
C ASP A 750 -29.68 -41.95 11.84
N ALA A 751 -29.66 -40.76 12.47
CA ALA A 751 -30.38 -40.50 13.72
C ALA A 751 -30.63 -38.99 13.94
N TYR A 752 -31.68 -38.66 14.71
CA TYR A 752 -32.04 -37.30 15.09
C TYR A 752 -31.15 -36.73 16.22
N ALA A 753 -31.04 -35.40 16.22
CA ALA A 753 -30.84 -34.50 17.37
C ALA A 753 -30.06 -35.01 18.61
N ARG A 754 -28.85 -34.46 18.80
CA ARG A 754 -28.27 -34.20 20.13
C ARG A 754 -27.25 -33.07 20.08
N GLU A 755 -27.12 -32.38 21.21
CA GLU A 755 -26.06 -31.40 21.47
C GLU A 755 -24.70 -32.13 21.52
N VAL A 756 -23.63 -31.47 21.07
CA VAL A 756 -22.26 -32.01 21.12
C VAL A 756 -21.38 -31.05 21.90
N PHE A 757 -21.11 -31.41 23.16
CA PHE A 757 -20.14 -30.76 24.04
C PHE A 757 -18.78 -31.46 23.98
N LEU A 758 -17.74 -30.80 24.54
CA LEU A 758 -16.40 -31.31 24.87
C LEU A 758 -15.43 -31.58 23.69
N PRO A 759 -14.09 -31.62 23.91
CA PRO A 759 -13.29 -31.07 25.03
C PRO A 759 -12.07 -30.21 24.59
N LEU A 760 -11.32 -29.68 25.55
CA LEU A 760 -9.94 -29.19 25.36
C LEU A 760 -9.00 -30.34 24.93
N GLY A 761 -8.21 -30.18 23.85
CA GLY A 761 -7.34 -31.27 23.36
C GLY A 761 -6.26 -30.94 22.32
N ARG A 762 -5.10 -30.44 22.80
CA ARG A 762 -3.73 -30.50 22.22
C ARG A 762 -3.45 -30.04 20.75
N CYS A 763 -2.19 -29.62 20.51
CA CYS A 763 -1.72 -28.93 19.30
C CYS A 763 -1.40 -29.86 18.10
N GLY A 764 -1.67 -29.43 16.86
CA GLY A 764 -1.48 -30.29 15.67
C GLY A 764 -1.46 -29.64 14.26
N GLN A 765 -0.40 -28.90 13.92
CA GLN A 765 0.08 -28.63 12.53
C GLN A 765 -0.80 -27.84 11.52
N LEU A 766 -0.18 -26.85 10.85
CA LEU A 766 -0.71 -26.25 9.62
C LEU A 766 0.41 -25.77 8.68
N ARG A 767 0.09 -25.56 7.39
CA ARG A 767 0.99 -25.02 6.35
C ARG A 767 0.31 -23.85 5.62
N ARG A 768 1.04 -22.74 5.43
CA ARG A 768 1.06 -21.82 4.25
C ARG A 768 -0.27 -21.70 3.45
N LEU A 769 -1.04 -20.60 3.49
CA LEU A 769 -0.85 -19.27 2.85
C LEU A 769 -2.14 -18.42 3.05
N PRO A 770 -2.24 -17.12 2.67
CA PRO A 770 -1.28 -16.01 2.75
C PRO A 770 -1.85 -14.74 3.46
N CYS A 771 -1.05 -14.02 4.25
CA CYS A 771 -1.52 -12.84 5.01
C CYS A 771 -1.45 -11.52 4.20
N MET A 772 -2.54 -11.11 3.52
CA MET A 772 -2.60 -9.79 2.86
C MET A 772 -3.13 -8.64 3.74
N ALA A 773 -4.10 -8.89 4.63
CA ALA A 773 -4.70 -7.82 5.45
C ALA A 773 -3.71 -7.20 6.45
N LEU A 774 -2.93 -8.04 7.14
CA LEU A 774 -1.92 -7.62 8.12
C LEU A 774 -0.76 -6.81 7.51
N GLN A 775 -0.50 -6.90 6.19
CA GLN A 775 0.65 -6.21 5.58
C GLN A 775 0.56 -4.68 5.56
N LYS A 776 -0.65 -4.10 5.53
CA LYS A 776 -0.81 -2.63 5.57
C LYS A 776 -0.56 -2.08 6.97
N CYS A 777 -1.18 -2.66 7.98
CA CYS A 777 -1.03 -2.24 9.37
C CYS A 777 0.36 -2.58 9.94
N GLY A 778 0.90 -3.75 9.61
CA GLY A 778 2.25 -4.15 10.02
C GLY A 778 3.35 -3.22 9.48
N ARG A 779 3.19 -2.57 8.32
CA ARG A 779 4.16 -1.59 7.83
C ARG A 779 4.28 -0.35 8.73
N VAL A 780 3.15 0.18 9.19
CA VAL A 780 3.11 1.41 10.01
C VAL A 780 3.83 1.22 11.35
N LEU A 781 3.87 0.00 11.88
CA LEU A 781 4.57 -0.34 13.12
C LEU A 781 5.95 -0.97 12.92
N TRP A 782 6.25 -1.61 11.79
CA TRP A 782 7.60 -2.15 11.50
C TRP A 782 8.64 -1.04 11.26
N ASP A 783 8.22 0.14 10.79
CA ASP A 783 9.09 1.32 10.65
C ASP A 783 9.30 2.08 11.99
N VAL A 784 8.68 1.58 13.07
CA VAL A 784 8.95 1.88 14.50
C VAL A 784 9.61 0.66 15.20
N TRP A 785 9.88 -0.43 14.46
CA TRP A 785 10.57 -1.62 14.98
C TRP A 785 12.07 -1.60 14.70
N LYS A 786 12.48 -0.93 13.62
CA LYS A 786 13.81 -1.13 13.00
C LYS A 786 14.90 -0.15 13.43
N ARG A 787 14.58 0.95 14.10
CA ARG A 787 15.61 1.75 14.80
C ARG A 787 15.89 1.11 16.18
N GLU A 788 15.06 0.14 16.60
CA GLU A 788 14.88 -0.26 18.00
C GLU A 788 15.64 -1.53 18.49
N ARG A 789 16.79 -1.89 17.88
CA ARG A 789 17.62 -3.02 18.37
C ARG A 789 19.14 -2.79 18.37
N LEU A 790 19.79 -3.09 19.49
CA LEU A 790 21.24 -3.27 19.60
C LEU A 790 21.68 -4.67 19.08
N PRO A 791 22.76 -4.79 18.27
CA PRO A 791 23.39 -6.10 18.01
C PRO A 791 23.94 -6.78 19.26
N ALA A 792 23.89 -8.12 19.26
CA ALA A 792 24.80 -8.96 20.04
C ALA A 792 26.12 -9.16 19.27
N THR A 793 27.25 -9.18 19.96
CA THR A 793 28.49 -9.80 19.45
C THR A 793 28.38 -11.33 19.49
N PRO A 794 29.12 -12.07 18.64
CA PRO A 794 29.17 -13.53 18.72
C PRO A 794 29.89 -14.01 19.98
N ALA A 795 29.50 -15.21 20.43
CA ALA A 795 29.97 -15.83 21.66
C ALA A 795 31.51 -15.82 21.83
N GLY A 796 31.93 -15.56 23.07
CA GLY A 796 33.27 -15.87 23.53
C GLY A 796 33.32 -17.32 24.02
N VAL A 797 33.74 -18.22 23.11
CA VAL A 797 33.79 -19.70 23.23
C VAL A 797 32.45 -20.38 22.90
#